data_AF-A0A9N7UZE6-F1
#
_entry.id   AF-A0A9N7UZE6-F1
#
_cell.length_a   1.000
_cell.length_b   1.000
_cell.length_c   1.000
_cell.angle_alpha   90.00
_cell.angle_beta   90.00
_cell.angle_gamma   90.00
#
_symmetry.space_group_name_H-M   'P 1'
#
loop_
_entity.id
_entity.type
_entity.pdbx_description
1 polymer ?
#
loop_
_entity_poly.entity_id
_entity_poly.type
_entity_poly.pdbx_seq_one_letter_code
_entity_poly.pdbx_strand_id
1 'polypeptide(L)'
;MSKPLSDHDRRKQISVRGLAGVENVSELKQNFNRHLHFTLVKDRNVATRRDYYFALAHTVREHLVGKWIRTQQHYYEKDPKRVYYISLEFYMGRTLQNTMVNLALENACDEATYQLGLDMEELEDMEEDAGLGNGGLGRLAACFLDSMASLGLAGYGYGIRYEFGIFNQKIVNGWQVEEADDWLRYGNPWEKARPEYMRPVHYYGRTEHHPDGIKWVDTQVVLALPYDTPIPGYRNNVVNTMRLWSAKAPCEFNLKSFNVGGYIQAVLDRNLAENISRVLYPNDNRVYYISLEFYMGRTLQNTMVNLALENACDEATYQLGLDMEELEDMEEDAGLGNGGLGRLAACFLDSMASLGLAGYGYGIRYEFGIFNQKIVNGWQVEEADDWLRYGNPWEKARPEYMRPVHYYGRTEHHPDGIKWVDTQVVLALPYDTPIPGYRNNVVNTMRLWSAKAPCEFNLKSFNVGGYIQAVLDRNLAENISRVLYPNDNFFEGKELRLKQEYFVVSATLQDIIRRFKVSKFGSREVVRTDFNKLPDKVAIQLNDTHPAMAIPELMRVLVDEEKVPWDEAWDICVRTCAYTNHTVLPEALERWPVDLFANLLPRHLEIVYEINRRHLERVAAKYPGDSGRLSRMSLIEEGGQKRINMAHLCIVGSHAVNGVAQIHSDILKATIFKDFFEMEPNKFQNKTNGITPRRWLVMCNPGLAEVIAERIGEDFIRDLDQLQGLRQYVNDEAFIRDVAKVKQENKLKFAVHLEEHYKVKINPNSMFDIQVKRIHEYKRQLLNCLHIICYYNRIKKEPNKQWTPRTVMIGGKAAPGYHTAKMIIRLITAIGEVVNNDPVVGDRLKVIFLENYRVTLAERAVPAADLSEQISTAGTEASGTGNMKFMLNGALTIGTMDGANVEMAEEAGDDNIFIFGMRVDDVDALDKKGYHAEEYYNRLPELKQSIDQIAGGFFSPKQPDLFKEIVDMLMHNDRYKCFADYEDYIKCQERVNALYKNPKEWTKKVIHNIAGSGKFSSDRTIAQYAREIWGVEPTLEKMPAPDEKP
;
A
#
# COMPACT_ATOMS: atom_id res chain seq x y z
N MET A 1 8.71 43.16 41.73
CA MET A 1 8.12 43.30 40.38
C MET A 1 8.67 42.18 39.52
N SER A 2 7.83 41.41 38.84
CA SER A 2 8.29 40.43 37.83
C SER A 2 8.84 41.15 36.60
N LYS A 3 9.78 40.53 35.88
CA LYS A 3 10.15 40.99 34.53
C LYS A 3 8.91 40.97 33.64
N PRO A 4 8.77 41.91 32.66
CA PRO A 4 7.75 41.78 31.64
C PRO A 4 7.98 40.48 30.87
N LEU A 5 7.01 39.57 30.93
CA LEU A 5 6.93 38.39 30.08
C LEU A 5 6.89 38.85 28.62
N SER A 6 7.67 38.20 27.74
CA SER A 6 7.59 38.52 26.32
C SER A 6 6.23 38.09 25.76
N ASP A 7 5.84 38.61 24.59
CA ASP A 7 4.60 38.15 23.95
C ASP A 7 4.69 36.67 23.50
N HIS A 8 5.89 36.10 23.42
CA HIS A 8 6.07 34.65 23.28
C HIS A 8 5.65 33.90 24.55
N ASP A 9 6.05 34.39 25.74
CA ASP A 9 5.74 33.78 27.03
C ASP A 9 4.26 33.92 27.39
N ARG A 10 3.65 35.06 27.07
CA ARG A 10 2.20 35.27 27.22
C ARG A 10 1.39 34.28 26.39
N ARG A 11 1.80 33.99 25.16
CA ARG A 11 1.14 32.99 24.29
C ARG A 11 1.23 31.56 24.85
N LYS A 12 2.26 31.21 25.62
CA LYS A 12 2.34 29.90 26.33
C LYS A 12 1.28 29.71 27.43
N GLN A 13 0.52 30.75 27.80
CA GLN A 13 -0.56 30.65 28.79
C GLN A 13 -1.93 30.29 28.17
N ILE A 14 -2.07 30.32 26.83
CA ILE A 14 -3.33 30.02 26.11
C ILE A 14 -3.47 28.51 25.80
N SER A 15 -2.96 27.67 26.71
CA SER A 15 -3.08 26.21 26.64
C SER A 15 -4.19 25.75 27.56
N VAL A 16 -5.04 24.82 27.11
CA VAL A 16 -6.12 24.23 27.92
C VAL A 16 -5.50 23.35 29.01
N ARG A 17 -5.28 23.93 30.20
CA ARG A 17 -4.68 23.26 31.37
C ARG A 17 -5.71 22.48 32.21
N GLY A 18 -6.59 21.78 31.50
CA GLY A 18 -7.69 20.99 32.07
C GLY A 18 -8.32 20.17 30.96
N LEU A 19 -7.75 19.00 30.69
CA LEU A 19 -8.40 17.91 29.98
C LEU A 19 -8.86 16.94 31.06
N ALA A 20 -10.08 16.44 30.96
CA ALA A 20 -10.71 15.65 32.02
C ALA A 20 -10.20 14.20 32.06
N GLY A 21 -10.61 13.48 33.12
CA GLY A 21 -10.30 12.06 33.30
C GLY A 21 -10.95 11.20 32.22
N VAL A 22 -10.24 10.15 31.81
CA VAL A 22 -10.56 9.35 30.60
C VAL A 22 -11.80 8.45 30.79
N GLU A 23 -12.30 8.28 32.02
CA GLU A 23 -13.22 7.19 32.40
C GLU A 23 -14.67 7.65 32.70
N ASN A 24 -15.06 8.87 32.30
CA ASN A 24 -16.33 9.48 32.71
C ASN A 24 -17.45 9.36 31.65
N VAL A 25 -18.22 8.27 31.71
CA VAL A 25 -19.43 8.02 30.88
C VAL A 25 -20.40 9.22 30.89
N SER A 26 -20.56 9.91 32.03
CA SER A 26 -21.47 11.07 32.11
C SER A 26 -20.95 12.30 31.36
N GLU A 27 -19.66 12.38 31.07
CA GLU A 27 -19.03 13.48 30.33
C GLU A 27 -19.04 13.19 28.83
N LEU A 28 -18.79 11.94 28.43
CA LEU A 28 -19.01 11.44 27.07
C LEU A 28 -20.45 11.71 26.62
N LYS A 29 -21.45 11.32 27.43
CA LYS A 29 -22.88 11.60 27.16
C LYS A 29 -23.25 13.08 27.19
N GLN A 30 -22.49 13.95 27.85
CA GLN A 30 -22.68 15.40 27.78
C GLN A 30 -22.09 15.97 26.49
N ASN A 31 -20.88 15.54 26.12
CA ASN A 31 -20.22 15.95 24.89
C ASN A 31 -20.97 15.45 23.64
N PHE A 32 -21.58 14.26 23.69
CA PHE A 32 -22.63 13.78 22.77
C PHE A 32 -23.68 14.84 22.50
N ASN A 33 -24.46 15.16 23.51
CA ASN A 33 -25.64 16.01 23.34
C ASN A 33 -25.23 17.47 23.06
N ARG A 34 -24.07 17.91 23.57
CA ARG A 34 -23.43 19.18 23.23
C ARG A 34 -23.09 19.24 21.74
N HIS A 35 -22.43 18.23 21.20
CA HIS A 35 -22.05 18.19 19.80
C HIS A 35 -23.29 18.03 18.90
N LEU A 36 -24.16 17.04 19.14
CA LEU A 36 -25.42 16.85 18.39
C LEU A 36 -26.22 18.15 18.26
N HIS A 37 -26.30 18.91 19.34
CA HIS A 37 -27.07 20.15 19.37
C HIS A 37 -26.33 21.35 18.76
N PHE A 38 -25.06 21.56 19.09
CA PHE A 38 -24.33 22.79 18.72
C PHE A 38 -23.42 22.67 17.49
N THR A 39 -23.09 21.45 17.04
CA THR A 39 -22.20 21.20 15.89
C THR A 39 -22.97 20.76 14.66
N LEU A 40 -24.02 19.95 14.81
CA LEU A 40 -24.97 19.64 13.72
C LEU A 40 -26.09 20.66 13.54
N VAL A 41 -26.49 21.31 14.64
CA VAL A 41 -27.80 22.00 14.74
C VAL A 41 -28.98 21.02 14.59
N LYS A 42 -28.91 19.86 15.27
CA LYS A 42 -30.01 18.89 15.36
C LYS A 42 -30.59 18.75 16.77
N ASP A 43 -31.76 18.14 16.83
CA ASP A 43 -32.35 17.58 18.04
C ASP A 43 -32.83 16.15 17.76
N ARG A 44 -33.10 15.38 18.83
CA ARG A 44 -33.37 13.94 18.75
C ARG A 44 -34.60 13.56 17.92
N ASN A 45 -35.52 14.48 17.62
CA ASN A 45 -36.72 14.21 16.83
C ASN A 45 -36.46 14.27 15.31
N VAL A 46 -35.37 14.91 14.89
CA VAL A 46 -34.99 15.12 13.47
C VAL A 46 -33.59 14.61 13.15
N ALA A 47 -33.01 13.86 14.08
CA ALA A 47 -31.78 13.14 13.89
C ALA A 47 -32.07 11.77 13.23
N THR A 48 -31.59 11.57 12.00
CA THR A 48 -31.57 10.28 11.32
C THR A 48 -30.49 9.36 11.90
N ARG A 49 -30.28 8.13 11.37
CA ARG A 49 -29.00 7.46 11.61
C ARG A 49 -27.88 8.40 11.19
N ARG A 50 -27.92 9.01 9.99
CA ARG A 50 -27.02 10.10 9.51
C ARG A 50 -27.24 11.45 10.21
N ASP A 51 -27.68 11.42 11.47
CA ASP A 51 -27.48 12.46 12.48
C ASP A 51 -27.29 11.90 13.89
N TYR A 52 -27.32 10.57 14.07
CA TYR A 52 -26.77 9.91 15.24
C TYR A 52 -25.31 9.57 15.06
N TYR A 53 -24.83 9.17 13.87
CA TYR A 53 -23.50 8.99 13.17
C TYR A 53 -22.52 10.23 13.52
N PHE A 54 -21.38 10.78 13.01
CA PHE A 54 -20.66 12.14 13.31
C PHE A 54 -20.27 12.77 14.74
N ALA A 55 -20.91 12.54 15.93
CA ALA A 55 -20.40 12.71 17.33
C ALA A 55 -19.77 11.52 18.26
N LEU A 56 -19.51 10.26 17.81
CA LEU A 56 -18.45 9.18 18.04
C LEU A 56 -17.19 8.90 16.85
N ALA A 57 -16.01 9.57 16.25
CA ALA A 57 -15.23 10.94 15.71
C ALA A 57 -14.88 12.51 16.11
N HIS A 58 -15.70 13.60 16.18
CA HIS A 58 -15.67 14.87 17.03
C HIS A 58 -15.66 14.96 18.64
N THR A 59 -16.49 14.26 19.46
CA THR A 59 -16.50 14.20 20.97
C THR A 59 -15.19 13.76 21.62
N VAL A 60 -14.82 12.47 21.65
CA VAL A 60 -13.47 12.03 22.06
C VAL A 60 -12.34 12.57 21.14
N ARG A 61 -12.65 13.32 20.06
CA ARG A 61 -11.72 14.23 19.37
C ARG A 61 -11.33 15.48 20.15
N GLU A 62 -12.00 15.71 21.25
CA GLU A 62 -11.53 16.53 22.35
C GLU A 62 -10.39 15.83 23.12
N HIS A 63 -10.56 14.54 23.47
CA HIS A 63 -9.56 13.73 24.19
C HIS A 63 -8.31 13.51 23.31
N LEU A 64 -8.52 13.28 22.01
CA LEU A 64 -7.51 13.29 20.95
C LEU A 64 -6.55 14.48 21.06
N VAL A 65 -7.13 15.67 20.92
CA VAL A 65 -6.43 16.91 20.57
C VAL A 65 -5.56 17.36 21.74
N GLY A 66 -5.99 17.02 22.96
CA GLY A 66 -5.21 17.16 24.18
C GLY A 66 -3.88 16.39 24.15
N LYS A 67 -3.89 15.13 23.70
CA LYS A 67 -2.66 14.33 23.52
C LYS A 67 -1.86 14.83 22.29
N TRP A 68 -2.57 15.31 21.25
CA TRP A 68 -2.00 15.79 19.99
C TRP A 68 -0.97 16.88 20.12
N ILE A 69 -1.34 17.93 20.86
CA ILE A 69 -0.52 19.14 20.94
C ILE A 69 0.82 18.87 21.65
N ARG A 70 0.85 17.98 22.66
CA ARG A 70 2.06 17.62 23.44
C ARG A 70 3.09 16.89 22.62
N THR A 71 2.62 15.92 21.85
CA THR A 71 3.50 15.10 21.03
C THR A 71 4.32 15.97 20.08
N GLN A 72 3.65 16.89 19.40
CA GLN A 72 4.31 17.78 18.45
C GLN A 72 5.25 18.78 19.15
N GLN A 73 5.05 19.06 20.44
CA GLN A 73 5.98 19.84 21.28
C GLN A 73 7.20 19.01 21.67
N HIS A 74 7.04 17.77 22.15
CA HIS A 74 8.14 16.88 22.57
C HIS A 74 9.22 16.70 21.49
N TYR A 75 8.87 16.86 20.22
CA TYR A 75 9.78 16.66 19.07
C TYR A 75 10.34 17.92 18.48
N TYR A 76 9.66 19.01 18.73
CA TYR A 76 10.29 20.30 18.68
C TYR A 76 11.39 20.41 19.77
N GLU A 77 11.26 19.67 20.89
CA GLU A 77 12.18 19.75 22.04
C GLU A 77 13.31 18.69 22.06
N LYS A 78 13.06 17.40 21.76
CA LYS A 78 14.11 16.34 21.76
C LYS A 78 14.96 16.25 20.48
N ASP A 79 14.49 16.76 19.34
CA ASP A 79 15.09 16.63 17.99
C ASP A 79 15.78 15.27 17.67
N PRO A 80 15.14 14.10 17.89
CA PRO A 80 15.81 12.82 17.69
C PRO A 80 15.78 12.40 16.20
N LYS A 81 16.24 11.18 15.87
CA LYS A 81 16.31 10.70 14.48
C LYS A 81 14.89 10.43 13.93
N ARG A 82 14.30 11.49 13.35
CA ARG A 82 12.95 11.61 12.76
C ARG A 82 12.83 10.82 11.45
N VAL A 83 11.86 9.93 11.29
CA VAL A 83 11.80 8.94 10.20
C VAL A 83 10.76 9.22 9.19
N TYR A 84 11.06 9.06 7.89
CA TYR A 84 10.18 9.40 6.78
C TYR A 84 9.78 8.39 5.64
N TYR A 85 8.51 7.93 5.58
CA TYR A 85 7.91 6.97 4.62
C TYR A 85 7.25 7.59 3.44
N ILE A 86 7.47 7.02 2.25
CA ILE A 86 6.93 7.49 0.97
C ILE A 86 6.02 6.47 0.30
N SER A 87 4.70 6.61 0.46
CA SER A 87 3.76 5.67 -0.14
C SER A 87 2.50 6.30 -0.66
N LEU A 88 2.42 6.35 -1.99
CA LEU A 88 1.37 6.85 -2.86
C LEU A 88 -0.06 6.57 -2.30
N GLU A 89 -0.22 5.54 -1.46
CA GLU A 89 -1.47 4.99 -0.89
C GLU A 89 -1.19 4.33 0.51
N PHE A 90 -2.14 4.12 1.47
CA PHE A 90 -2.12 3.41 2.81
C PHE A 90 -2.87 2.06 3.17
N TYR A 91 -4.09 1.79 2.75
CA TYR A 91 -4.97 0.63 2.98
C TYR A 91 -5.49 0.39 4.38
N MET A 92 -5.71 1.50 5.07
CA MET A 92 -6.73 1.74 6.08
C MET A 92 -7.75 0.62 6.20
N GLY A 93 -8.95 0.82 5.68
CA GLY A 93 -10.19 0.26 6.20
C GLY A 93 -11.02 1.32 6.92
N ARG A 94 -11.65 0.95 8.04
CA ARG A 94 -12.72 1.65 8.77
C ARG A 94 -12.30 2.41 10.04
N THR A 95 -12.20 3.74 10.05
CA THR A 95 -11.69 4.43 11.27
C THR A 95 -12.50 4.34 12.55
N LEU A 96 -13.62 3.63 12.56
CA LEU A 96 -14.43 3.43 13.75
C LEU A 96 -13.62 2.49 14.70
N GLN A 97 -13.43 1.16 14.52
CA GLN A 97 -13.22 0.18 15.64
C GLN A 97 -11.86 -0.16 16.41
N ASN A 98 -10.74 0.62 16.53
CA ASN A 98 -9.56 0.26 17.45
C ASN A 98 -8.64 1.32 18.18
N THR A 99 -8.77 2.64 18.08
CA THR A 99 -8.42 3.59 19.15
C THR A 99 -8.98 3.11 20.47
N MET A 100 -10.28 2.90 20.74
CA MET A 100 -10.74 2.73 22.12
C MET A 100 -10.05 1.54 22.75
N VAL A 101 -9.90 0.44 22.01
CA VAL A 101 -8.92 -0.64 22.25
C VAL A 101 -7.56 -0.08 22.71
N ASN A 102 -7.04 0.88 21.94
CA ASN A 102 -5.74 1.52 22.11
C ASN A 102 -5.64 2.73 23.12
N LEU A 103 -6.60 3.65 23.29
CA LEU A 103 -6.63 4.75 24.26
C LEU A 103 -7.15 4.26 25.60
N ALA A 104 -7.73 3.05 25.63
CA ALA A 104 -8.53 2.45 26.68
C ALA A 104 -9.83 3.24 26.94
N LEU A 105 -10.78 3.14 26.00
CA LEU A 105 -12.09 3.79 26.09
C LEU A 105 -13.30 2.87 25.81
N GLU A 106 -13.11 1.63 25.38
CA GLU A 106 -14.09 0.91 24.52
C GLU A 106 -15.44 0.70 25.20
N ASN A 107 -15.35 0.34 26.46
CA ASN A 107 -16.48 0.00 27.31
C ASN A 107 -17.16 1.23 27.93
N ALA A 108 -16.55 2.43 27.88
CA ALA A 108 -17.07 3.64 28.56
C ALA A 108 -18.13 4.40 27.73
N CYS A 109 -18.55 3.79 26.62
CA CYS A 109 -18.64 4.44 25.32
C CYS A 109 -19.73 3.74 24.50
N ASP A 110 -19.58 2.43 24.32
CA ASP A 110 -20.73 1.49 24.23
C ASP A 110 -21.75 1.75 25.37
N GLU A 111 -21.29 1.82 26.62
CA GLU A 111 -22.13 2.20 27.76
C GLU A 111 -22.69 3.64 27.64
N ALA A 112 -22.02 4.56 26.94
CA ALA A 112 -22.52 5.92 26.72
C ALA A 112 -23.69 5.95 25.71
N THR A 113 -23.59 5.18 24.63
CA THR A 113 -24.57 5.09 23.52
C THR A 113 -25.75 4.22 23.89
N TYR A 114 -25.51 3.10 24.54
CA TYR A 114 -26.53 2.23 25.10
C TYR A 114 -27.45 3.01 26.05
N GLN A 115 -26.88 3.77 26.99
CA GLN A 115 -27.66 4.65 27.88
C GLN A 115 -28.27 5.90 27.19
N LEU A 116 -28.15 6.04 25.87
CA LEU A 116 -28.83 7.04 25.05
C LEU A 116 -29.86 6.43 24.09
N GLY A 117 -29.91 5.10 23.97
CA GLY A 117 -30.87 4.35 23.17
C GLY A 117 -30.39 4.04 21.75
N LEU A 118 -29.08 3.82 21.58
CA LEU A 118 -28.43 3.51 20.30
C LEU A 118 -27.57 2.23 20.48
N ASP A 119 -27.36 1.48 19.39
CA ASP A 119 -26.62 0.20 19.33
C ASP A 119 -25.25 0.41 18.66
N MET A 120 -24.12 0.17 19.36
CA MET A 120 -22.79 0.55 18.87
C MET A 120 -22.44 -0.10 17.52
N GLU A 121 -22.88 -1.33 17.28
CA GLU A 121 -22.62 -2.02 16.01
C GLU A 121 -23.43 -1.43 14.84
N GLU A 122 -24.62 -0.84 15.08
CA GLU A 122 -25.46 -0.32 13.98
C GLU A 122 -24.95 0.95 13.33
N LEU A 123 -24.28 1.83 14.08
CA LEU A 123 -23.54 2.96 13.48
C LEU A 123 -22.02 2.68 13.43
N GLU A 124 -21.58 1.48 13.86
CA GLU A 124 -20.48 0.75 13.21
C GLU A 124 -20.89 0.08 11.86
N ASP A 125 -22.07 0.37 11.30
CA ASP A 125 -22.50 -0.12 9.97
C ASP A 125 -23.13 0.95 9.06
N MET A 126 -23.23 2.22 9.49
CA MET A 126 -23.74 3.31 8.64
C MET A 126 -22.69 4.21 8.08
N GLU A 127 -21.51 4.25 8.64
CA GLU A 127 -20.50 3.37 8.09
C GLU A 127 -19.68 4.32 7.01
N GLU A 128 -18.73 4.27 5.95
CA GLU A 128 -18.03 3.49 4.78
C GLU A 128 -16.46 3.35 4.94
N ASP A 129 -15.71 2.54 4.19
CA ASP A 129 -14.28 2.15 4.37
C ASP A 129 -13.28 3.01 3.56
N ALA A 130 -12.33 3.67 4.25
CA ALA A 130 -11.46 4.81 3.87
C ALA A 130 -10.80 4.92 2.45
N GLY A 131 -11.54 4.73 1.36
CA GLY A 131 -11.08 4.59 -0.03
C GLY A 131 -9.90 5.48 -0.37
N LEU A 132 -8.72 4.90 -0.70
CA LEU A 132 -7.42 5.49 -1.14
C LEU A 132 -6.42 4.42 -1.67
N GLY A 133 -6.78 3.12 -1.83
CA GLY A 133 -6.08 2.12 -2.66
C GLY A 133 -6.15 0.61 -2.23
N ASN A 134 -5.56 -0.31 -3.01
CA ASN A 134 -6.25 -1.57 -3.46
C ASN A 134 -5.52 -2.97 -3.49
N GLY A 135 -4.27 -3.17 -3.04
CA GLY A 135 -3.44 -4.35 -3.48
C GLY A 135 -3.38 -5.72 -2.73
N GLY A 136 -2.21 -6.40 -2.82
CA GLY A 136 -1.87 -7.71 -2.18
C GLY A 136 -0.82 -7.80 -1.05
N LEU A 137 0.44 -7.38 -1.20
CA LEU A 137 1.47 -7.55 -0.15
C LEU A 137 1.54 -6.40 0.87
N GLY A 138 0.39 -5.85 1.31
CA GLY A 138 0.37 -4.57 2.05
C GLY A 138 -0.88 -3.65 2.17
N ARG A 139 -2.04 -3.87 2.82
CA ARG A 139 -2.68 -5.02 3.48
C ARG A 139 -1.91 -6.31 3.27
N LEU A 140 -0.88 -6.61 4.06
CA LEU A 140 -0.50 -6.04 5.37
C LEU A 140 -0.37 -4.50 5.56
N ALA A 141 0.74 -3.82 5.22
CA ALA A 141 1.07 -2.36 5.20
C ALA A 141 0.23 -1.40 6.06
N ALA A 142 -1.09 -1.28 5.94
CA ALA A 142 -1.90 -0.65 7.01
C ALA A 142 -1.86 -1.39 8.37
N CYS A 143 -0.98 -2.38 8.43
CA CYS A 143 -0.39 -3.01 9.56
C CYS A 143 0.87 -2.32 10.05
N PHE A 144 1.74 -1.97 9.13
CA PHE A 144 3.04 -1.42 9.40
C PHE A 144 2.90 -0.05 10.07
N LEU A 145 2.01 0.86 9.66
CA LEU A 145 1.85 2.14 10.38
C LEU A 145 1.40 1.80 11.80
N ASP A 146 0.53 0.79 11.89
CA ASP A 146 0.02 0.15 13.09
C ASP A 146 1.01 -0.89 13.70
N SER A 147 2.29 -0.79 13.39
CA SER A 147 3.41 -1.59 13.93
C SER A 147 4.71 -0.82 14.07
N MET A 148 4.74 0.39 13.54
CA MET A 148 5.66 1.42 13.94
C MET A 148 5.94 1.43 15.44
N ALA A 149 5.15 2.10 16.19
CA ALA A 149 5.72 2.94 17.18
C ALA A 149 5.55 2.41 18.65
N SER A 150 5.40 1.14 19.04
CA SER A 150 5.44 0.78 20.51
C SER A 150 6.77 1.08 21.23
N LEU A 151 7.60 1.93 20.62
CA LEU A 151 9.02 1.87 20.36
C LEU A 151 9.61 3.34 20.21
N GLY A 152 9.04 4.36 20.90
CA GLY A 152 9.41 5.79 21.26
C GLY A 152 10.31 6.79 20.42
N LEU A 153 9.82 7.72 19.54
CA LEU A 153 10.66 8.76 18.82
C LEU A 153 10.17 10.23 18.44
N ALA A 154 9.51 10.59 17.29
CA ALA A 154 9.26 12.02 16.79
C ALA A 154 8.07 12.68 15.88
N GLY A 155 6.86 12.17 15.49
CA GLY A 155 5.65 12.82 14.82
C GLY A 155 4.90 12.16 13.57
N TYR A 156 3.93 12.87 12.94
CA TYR A 156 3.26 12.84 11.56
C TYR A 156 2.89 11.66 10.60
N GLY A 157 2.04 11.95 9.53
CA GLY A 157 1.57 11.17 8.35
C GLY A 157 1.33 11.70 6.82
N TYR A 158 2.04 11.28 5.70
CA TYR A 158 2.33 11.86 4.30
C TYR A 158 1.77 10.91 3.19
N GLY A 159 0.54 10.34 3.32
CA GLY A 159 -0.26 9.73 2.23
C GLY A 159 -1.45 10.60 1.76
N ILE A 160 -1.89 10.53 0.50
CA ILE A 160 -2.75 11.52 -0.18
C ILE A 160 -4.25 11.11 -0.25
N ARG A 161 -5.21 12.06 -0.46
CA ARG A 161 -6.60 11.77 -0.88
C ARG A 161 -6.77 11.65 -2.36
N TYR A 162 -7.82 10.93 -2.64
CA TYR A 162 -8.57 11.05 -3.84
C TYR A 162 -9.99 11.26 -3.45
N GLU A 163 -10.65 12.02 -4.29
CA GLU A 163 -12.08 12.02 -4.27
C GLU A 163 -12.56 11.24 -5.51
N PHE A 164 -11.71 10.37 -6.15
CA PHE A 164 -12.08 9.18 -6.95
C PHE A 164 -11.18 7.92 -6.84
N GLY A 165 -11.74 6.74 -7.15
CA GLY A 165 -11.19 5.48 -6.63
C GLY A 165 -10.33 4.58 -7.51
N ILE A 166 -10.15 3.35 -7.03
CA ILE A 166 -9.88 2.19 -7.89
C ILE A 166 -11.18 1.99 -8.64
N PHE A 167 -12.18 1.58 -7.88
CA PHE A 167 -13.57 1.37 -8.20
C PHE A 167 -14.23 0.64 -7.02
N ASN A 168 -15.49 0.92 -6.74
CA ASN A 168 -16.34 -0.05 -6.06
C ASN A 168 -16.72 -1.15 -7.06
N GLN A 169 -16.35 -2.38 -6.71
CA GLN A 169 -16.55 -3.55 -7.56
C GLN A 169 -17.98 -4.04 -7.39
N LYS A 170 -18.76 -4.12 -8.47
CA LYS A 170 -20.09 -4.73 -8.46
C LYS A 170 -20.18 -5.94 -9.39
N ILE A 171 -21.00 -6.92 -9.05
CA ILE A 171 -21.20 -8.13 -9.85
C ILE A 171 -22.53 -8.07 -10.62
N VAL A 172 -22.51 -7.47 -11.80
CA VAL A 172 -23.69 -7.33 -12.66
C VAL A 172 -23.74 -8.45 -13.68
N ASN A 173 -24.80 -9.27 -13.65
CA ASN A 173 -24.95 -10.47 -14.49
C ASN A 173 -23.75 -11.44 -14.39
N GLY A 174 -23.11 -11.50 -13.22
CA GLY A 174 -21.94 -12.35 -12.94
C GLY A 174 -20.59 -11.77 -13.40
N TRP A 175 -20.55 -10.60 -14.02
CA TRP A 175 -19.31 -9.94 -14.45
C TRP A 175 -18.85 -8.88 -13.45
N GLN A 176 -17.53 -8.69 -13.36
CA GLN A 176 -16.97 -7.51 -12.68
C GLN A 176 -17.36 -6.25 -13.45
N VAL A 177 -18.13 -5.38 -12.77
CA VAL A 177 -18.35 -3.98 -13.11
C VAL A 177 -17.63 -3.12 -12.09
N GLU A 178 -17.15 -1.99 -12.56
CA GLU A 178 -16.43 -1.00 -11.80
C GLU A 178 -17.29 0.26 -11.76
N GLU A 179 -17.56 0.73 -10.54
CA GLU A 179 -18.16 2.04 -10.30
C GLU A 179 -17.14 2.94 -9.65
N ALA A 180 -17.28 4.23 -9.87
CA ALA A 180 -16.64 5.23 -9.04
C ALA A 180 -17.01 4.96 -7.57
N ASP A 181 -16.03 5.01 -6.67
CA ASP A 181 -16.12 4.73 -5.23
C ASP A 181 -16.80 5.96 -4.55
N ASP A 182 -17.75 6.64 -5.26
CA ASP A 182 -18.04 8.09 -5.20
C ASP A 182 -18.13 8.59 -3.79
N TRP A 183 -17.04 9.16 -3.33
CA TRP A 183 -16.95 9.39 -1.93
C TRP A 183 -17.44 10.81 -1.61
N LEU A 184 -16.81 11.94 -2.00
CA LEU A 184 -17.08 13.20 -1.26
C LEU A 184 -18.49 13.80 -1.41
N ARG A 185 -19.34 13.36 -0.49
CA ARG A 185 -20.78 13.48 -0.53
C ARG A 185 -21.40 13.83 0.82
N TYR A 186 -20.83 13.33 1.92
CA TYR A 186 -21.33 13.59 3.28
C TYR A 186 -20.30 14.34 4.13
N GLY A 187 -19.01 13.97 4.06
CA GLY A 187 -17.90 14.76 4.59
C GLY A 187 -16.83 13.91 5.27
N ASN A 188 -16.07 14.53 6.16
CA ASN A 188 -15.14 13.81 7.01
C ASN A 188 -14.87 14.64 8.28
N PRO A 189 -15.12 14.13 9.49
CA PRO A 189 -14.82 14.87 10.70
C PRO A 189 -13.35 14.88 11.05
N TRP A 190 -12.53 14.03 10.42
CA TRP A 190 -11.22 13.68 10.94
C TRP A 190 -10.12 14.63 10.63
N GLU A 191 -10.01 14.83 9.34
CA GLU A 191 -9.25 15.85 8.71
C GLU A 191 -9.55 17.19 9.39
N LYS A 192 -8.52 17.84 9.91
CA LYS A 192 -8.65 19.21 10.42
C LYS A 192 -8.07 20.20 9.44
N ALA A 193 -8.91 20.77 8.57
CA ALA A 193 -8.56 21.92 7.73
C ALA A 193 -7.73 22.98 8.50
N ARG A 194 -6.54 23.32 7.99
CA ARG A 194 -5.57 24.32 8.51
C ARG A 194 -5.25 25.43 7.49
N PRO A 195 -6.18 26.28 7.04
CA PRO A 195 -5.87 27.36 6.09
C PRO A 195 -4.66 28.24 6.48
N GLU A 196 -4.26 28.30 7.76
CA GLU A 196 -3.04 28.97 8.23
C GLU A 196 -1.71 28.41 7.67
N TYR A 197 -1.65 27.12 7.34
CA TYR A 197 -0.46 26.54 6.67
C TYR A 197 -0.64 26.44 5.15
N MET A 198 -1.64 27.10 4.55
CA MET A 198 -1.85 27.17 3.11
C MET A 198 -0.64 27.80 2.39
N ARG A 199 -0.24 27.29 1.21
CA ARG A 199 0.95 27.79 0.48
C ARG A 199 0.64 28.01 -1.00
N PRO A 200 1.12 29.11 -1.60
CA PRO A 200 0.93 29.42 -3.00
C PRO A 200 1.86 28.57 -3.85
N VAL A 201 1.26 27.85 -4.78
CA VAL A 201 1.83 26.89 -5.73
C VAL A 201 2.03 27.60 -7.05
N HIS A 202 3.24 28.07 -7.27
CA HIS A 202 3.65 28.69 -8.51
C HIS A 202 3.75 27.61 -9.60
N TYR A 203 3.13 27.89 -10.74
CA TYR A 203 3.21 27.14 -11.99
C TYR A 203 3.56 28.11 -13.12
N TYR A 204 3.94 27.56 -14.27
CA TYR A 204 4.15 28.34 -15.48
C TYR A 204 5.23 29.42 -15.27
N GLY A 205 5.03 30.65 -15.78
CA GLY A 205 6.02 31.71 -15.69
C GLY A 205 7.33 31.42 -16.44
N ARG A 206 8.33 32.29 -16.23
CA ARG A 206 9.63 32.29 -16.92
C ARG A 206 10.75 32.74 -16.00
N THR A 207 11.99 32.46 -16.38
CA THR A 207 13.20 32.86 -15.65
C THR A 207 13.78 34.18 -16.16
N GLU A 208 14.01 35.14 -15.28
CA GLU A 208 14.81 36.34 -15.54
C GLU A 208 16.17 36.26 -14.85
N HIS A 209 17.24 36.53 -15.60
CA HIS A 209 18.59 36.60 -15.08
C HIS A 209 18.86 38.00 -14.51
N HIS A 210 19.06 38.10 -13.19
CA HIS A 210 19.53 39.31 -12.53
C HIS A 210 20.97 39.14 -12.03
N PRO A 211 21.68 40.23 -11.68
CA PRO A 211 23.02 40.13 -11.07
C PRO A 211 23.06 39.29 -9.79
N ASP A 212 21.95 39.24 -9.04
CA ASP A 212 21.80 38.47 -7.80
C ASP A 212 21.47 36.98 -8.02
N GLY A 213 21.36 36.54 -9.29
CA GLY A 213 20.90 35.21 -9.68
C GLY A 213 19.58 35.22 -10.47
N ILE A 214 19.09 34.01 -10.77
CA ILE A 214 17.88 33.81 -11.57
C ILE A 214 16.63 33.96 -10.69
N LYS A 215 15.66 34.77 -11.12
CA LYS A 215 14.32 34.88 -10.50
C LYS A 215 13.26 34.27 -11.40
N TRP A 216 12.28 33.61 -10.79
CA TRP A 216 11.12 33.05 -11.48
C TRP A 216 9.97 34.04 -11.37
N VAL A 217 9.44 34.49 -12.52
CA VAL A 217 8.45 35.57 -12.63
C VAL A 217 7.29 35.15 -13.54
N ASP A 218 6.21 35.94 -13.54
CA ASP A 218 5.01 35.75 -14.39
C ASP A 218 4.28 34.40 -14.21
N THR A 219 4.40 33.80 -13.03
CA THR A 219 3.80 32.51 -12.65
C THR A 219 2.29 32.60 -12.41
N GLN A 220 1.53 31.59 -12.82
CA GLN A 220 0.20 31.34 -12.26
C GLN A 220 0.32 30.71 -10.86
N VAL A 221 -0.70 30.86 -10.03
CA VAL A 221 -0.74 30.29 -8.67
C VAL A 221 -1.94 29.35 -8.52
N VAL A 222 -1.78 28.25 -7.80
CA VAL A 222 -2.84 27.51 -7.09
C VAL A 222 -2.46 27.53 -5.60
N LEU A 223 -3.30 27.10 -4.67
CA LEU A 223 -2.96 27.03 -3.24
C LEU A 223 -3.06 25.57 -2.76
N ALA A 224 -2.24 25.10 -1.81
CA ALA A 224 -2.53 23.88 -1.03
C ALA A 224 -2.97 24.21 0.39
N LEU A 225 -4.26 24.06 0.70
CA LEU A 225 -4.93 24.15 2.00
C LEU A 225 -4.69 22.89 2.81
N PRO A 226 -3.94 22.95 3.92
CA PRO A 226 -3.81 21.82 4.82
C PRO A 226 -5.15 21.33 5.35
N TYR A 227 -5.24 20.05 5.65
CA TYR A 227 -6.06 19.51 6.72
C TYR A 227 -5.11 18.85 7.74
N ASP A 228 -5.58 17.97 8.63
CA ASP A 228 -4.72 17.19 9.55
C ASP A 228 -5.56 16.11 10.25
N THR A 229 -5.31 14.82 10.02
CA THR A 229 -5.88 13.70 10.80
C THR A 229 -4.89 13.20 11.87
N PRO A 230 -5.29 13.05 13.15
CA PRO A 230 -4.42 12.74 14.29
C PRO A 230 -4.51 11.29 14.81
N ILE A 231 -3.87 10.99 15.99
CA ILE A 231 -3.37 9.63 16.32
C ILE A 231 -3.25 9.04 17.83
N PRO A 232 -3.45 9.68 19.03
CA PRO A 232 -3.49 9.19 20.50
C PRO A 232 -2.74 8.09 21.39
N GLY A 233 -2.15 6.96 20.94
CA GLY A 233 -1.20 6.05 21.68
C GLY A 233 -1.66 4.90 22.61
N TYR A 234 -1.39 3.59 22.26
CA TYR A 234 -1.73 2.30 22.95
C TYR A 234 -1.34 2.31 24.40
N ARG A 235 -2.25 2.91 25.16
CA ARG A 235 -2.20 3.12 26.58
C ARG A 235 -0.87 3.81 26.94
N ASN A 236 -0.40 4.71 26.07
CA ASN A 236 0.89 5.42 26.18
C ASN A 236 0.95 6.89 25.69
N ASN A 237 -0.19 7.52 25.34
CA ASN A 237 -0.42 8.99 25.31
C ASN A 237 0.13 9.81 24.13
N VAL A 238 0.23 9.20 22.97
CA VAL A 238 1.23 9.53 21.96
C VAL A 238 0.54 9.88 20.63
N VAL A 239 0.90 10.97 19.92
CA VAL A 239 0.11 11.58 18.82
C VAL A 239 0.85 12.22 17.62
N ASN A 240 0.91 11.45 16.55
CA ASN A 240 1.29 11.89 15.22
C ASN A 240 0.21 12.75 14.55
N THR A 241 0.42 13.06 13.28
CA THR A 241 -0.57 13.74 12.43
C THR A 241 -0.42 13.24 11.01
N MET A 242 -1.24 12.33 10.50
CA MET A 242 -1.36 12.28 9.04
C MET A 242 -1.88 13.63 8.59
N ARG A 243 -1.01 14.45 7.97
CA ARG A 243 -1.08 15.91 8.04
C ARG A 243 -1.38 16.46 6.69
N LEU A 244 -2.56 16.99 6.52
CA LEU A 244 -3.24 16.84 5.24
C LEU A 244 -3.08 18.14 4.44
N TRP A 245 -3.20 18.22 3.09
CA TRP A 245 -3.22 19.50 2.36
C TRP A 245 -3.96 19.80 1.00
N SER A 246 -5.24 19.41 0.79
CA SER A 246 -6.19 19.85 -0.30
C SER A 246 -5.86 21.13 -1.08
N ALA A 247 -5.80 21.17 -2.41
CA ALA A 247 -5.52 22.39 -3.14
C ALA A 247 -6.78 23.23 -3.37
N LYS A 248 -6.64 24.50 -3.76
CA LYS A 248 -7.72 25.47 -4.00
C LYS A 248 -7.26 26.56 -4.97
N ALA A 249 -8.20 27.24 -5.65
CA ALA A 249 -7.88 28.41 -6.46
C ALA A 249 -7.30 29.58 -5.62
N PRO A 250 -6.45 30.46 -6.20
CA PRO A 250 -5.95 31.66 -5.52
C PRO A 250 -6.95 32.83 -5.54
N CYS A 251 -7.97 32.74 -6.39
CA CYS A 251 -9.01 33.74 -6.57
C CYS A 251 -10.28 33.02 -7.03
N GLU A 252 -11.39 33.20 -6.33
CA GLU A 252 -12.64 32.51 -6.65
C GLU A 252 -13.38 33.11 -7.86
N PHE A 253 -13.05 34.34 -8.27
CA PHE A 253 -13.82 35.05 -9.31
C PHE A 253 -13.00 36.11 -10.06
N ASN A 254 -12.83 35.95 -11.37
CA ASN A 254 -12.07 36.87 -12.21
C ASN A 254 -12.96 38.04 -12.71
N LEU A 255 -12.98 39.11 -11.91
CA LEU A 255 -13.71 40.36 -12.16
C LEU A 255 -13.39 41.05 -13.50
N LYS A 256 -12.20 40.86 -14.08
CA LYS A 256 -11.88 41.40 -15.42
C LYS A 256 -12.66 40.67 -16.50
N SER A 257 -12.68 39.34 -16.46
CA SER A 257 -13.45 38.49 -17.39
C SER A 257 -14.96 38.73 -17.26
N PHE A 258 -15.45 38.92 -16.02
CA PHE A 258 -16.84 39.26 -15.75
C PHE A 258 -17.24 40.60 -16.40
N ASN A 259 -16.44 41.66 -16.21
CA ASN A 259 -16.73 43.00 -16.72
C ASN A 259 -16.72 43.13 -18.25
N VAL A 260 -16.25 42.11 -18.99
CA VAL A 260 -16.35 42.02 -20.46
C VAL A 260 -17.40 40.99 -20.93
N GLY A 261 -18.29 40.55 -20.03
CA GLY A 261 -19.38 39.60 -20.34
C GLY A 261 -18.97 38.13 -20.39
N GLY A 262 -17.71 37.81 -20.08
CA GLY A 262 -17.18 36.44 -20.05
C GLY A 262 -17.57 35.69 -18.78
N TYR A 263 -18.87 35.51 -18.52
CA TYR A 263 -19.36 34.96 -17.24
C TYR A 263 -18.81 33.58 -16.89
N ILE A 264 -18.76 32.66 -17.86
CA ILE A 264 -18.16 31.33 -17.67
C ILE A 264 -16.63 31.47 -17.50
N GLN A 265 -15.99 32.37 -18.26
CA GLN A 265 -14.55 32.64 -18.15
C GLN A 265 -14.17 33.25 -16.78
N ALA A 266 -15.07 33.98 -16.12
CA ALA A 266 -14.85 34.54 -14.80
C ALA A 266 -14.73 33.48 -13.69
N VAL A 267 -15.25 32.27 -13.93
CA VAL A 267 -15.19 31.13 -13.00
C VAL A 267 -14.36 29.97 -13.57
N LEU A 268 -14.00 29.97 -14.86
CA LEU A 268 -13.15 28.93 -15.45
C LEU A 268 -11.74 28.90 -14.85
N ASP A 269 -11.16 30.05 -14.50
CA ASP A 269 -9.85 30.08 -13.84
C ASP A 269 -9.93 29.46 -12.43
N ARG A 270 -11.04 29.71 -11.71
CA ARG A 270 -11.37 29.05 -10.45
C ARG A 270 -11.56 27.55 -10.69
N ASN A 271 -12.38 27.13 -11.65
CA ASN A 271 -12.61 25.72 -11.95
C ASN A 271 -11.35 25.01 -12.47
N LEU A 272 -10.41 25.68 -13.15
CA LEU A 272 -9.12 25.08 -13.50
C LEU A 272 -8.24 24.89 -12.25
N ALA A 273 -8.12 25.91 -11.40
CA ALA A 273 -7.31 25.83 -10.19
C ALA A 273 -7.96 25.01 -9.07
N GLU A 274 -9.29 24.84 -9.10
CA GLU A 274 -10.03 23.88 -8.28
C GLU A 274 -10.07 22.49 -8.93
N ASN A 275 -9.95 22.37 -10.25
CA ASN A 275 -9.52 21.14 -10.91
C ASN A 275 -8.01 20.88 -10.74
N ILE A 276 -7.31 21.70 -9.95
CA ILE A 276 -6.00 21.40 -9.34
C ILE A 276 -6.15 21.20 -7.82
N SER A 277 -7.29 21.56 -7.17
CA SER A 277 -7.68 21.09 -5.81
C SER A 277 -7.56 19.59 -5.66
N ARG A 278 -7.79 18.97 -6.81
CA ARG A 278 -7.50 17.65 -7.30
C ARG A 278 -6.22 16.98 -6.71
N VAL A 279 -4.96 17.39 -7.00
CA VAL A 279 -3.75 16.61 -6.54
C VAL A 279 -2.37 17.40 -6.59
N LEU A 280 -1.39 17.23 -5.64
CA LEU A 280 -0.98 18.30 -4.62
C LEU A 280 0.46 17.92 -3.93
N TYR A 281 1.07 18.29 -2.72
CA TYR A 281 2.44 17.80 -2.08
C TYR A 281 3.62 18.89 -1.60
N PRO A 282 4.77 19.19 -0.73
CA PRO A 282 5.83 18.88 0.44
C PRO A 282 6.08 19.31 2.01
N ASN A 283 7.21 19.15 2.86
CA ASN A 283 8.77 18.93 2.89
C ASN A 283 9.65 18.72 4.28
N ASP A 284 10.74 17.86 4.39
CA ASP A 284 12.00 17.64 5.33
C ASP A 284 11.99 16.86 6.74
N ASN A 285 12.94 15.97 7.27
CA ASN A 285 14.40 15.53 7.12
C ASN A 285 14.93 14.20 7.92
N ARG A 286 15.68 13.08 7.55
CA ARG A 286 15.83 12.20 6.30
C ARG A 286 16.75 10.87 6.07
N VAL A 287 16.29 9.74 5.36
CA VAL A 287 16.91 8.36 4.97
C VAL A 287 16.15 7.51 3.86
N TYR A 288 16.71 7.17 2.70
CA TYR A 288 15.96 7.41 1.47
C TYR A 288 15.43 6.27 0.53
N TYR A 289 14.23 5.70 0.71
CA TYR A 289 13.66 4.53 -0.03
C TYR A 289 12.88 4.79 -1.37
N ILE A 290 13.51 4.95 -2.53
CA ILE A 290 12.85 5.39 -3.78
C ILE A 290 11.99 4.25 -4.42
N SER A 291 10.84 4.56 -5.04
CA SER A 291 10.01 3.63 -5.85
C SER A 291 9.12 4.39 -6.85
N LEU A 292 8.69 3.72 -7.93
CA LEU A 292 7.72 4.29 -8.88
C LEU A 292 6.26 4.09 -8.45
N GLU A 293 5.94 2.88 -7.98
CA GLU A 293 4.67 2.57 -7.34
C GLU A 293 4.87 2.33 -5.84
N PHE A 294 3.89 2.73 -5.03
CA PHE A 294 3.94 2.67 -3.58
C PHE A 294 2.52 2.54 -3.05
N TYR A 295 2.05 1.33 -3.19
CA TYR A 295 0.68 1.00 -3.12
C TYR A 295 0.36 0.55 -1.71
N MET A 296 0.31 1.33 -0.63
CA MET A 296 -0.34 0.75 0.57
C MET A 296 -1.86 0.58 0.26
N GLY A 297 -2.65 1.65 0.24
CA GLY A 297 -4.05 1.76 -0.23
C GLY A 297 -4.93 2.91 0.38
N ARG A 298 -6.15 2.63 0.87
CA ARG A 298 -7.07 3.48 1.72
C ARG A 298 -6.37 4.45 2.73
N THR A 299 -6.72 5.74 3.01
CA THR A 299 -5.87 6.68 3.88
C THR A 299 -6.52 7.38 5.13
N LEU A 300 -7.79 7.15 5.45
CA LEU A 300 -8.39 7.55 6.75
C LEU A 300 -8.13 6.65 8.00
N GLN A 301 -8.61 5.41 8.09
CA GLN A 301 -8.35 4.43 9.20
C GLN A 301 -6.90 4.27 9.71
N ASN A 302 -5.97 3.64 8.98
CA ASN A 302 -4.64 3.25 9.46
C ASN A 302 -3.96 4.39 10.20
N THR A 303 -3.68 5.53 9.52
CA THR A 303 -3.37 6.88 10.04
C THR A 303 -3.63 6.93 11.51
N MET A 304 -4.90 6.75 11.80
CA MET A 304 -5.57 6.95 13.02
C MET A 304 -5.34 5.76 13.94
N VAL A 305 -5.57 4.49 13.52
CA VAL A 305 -5.10 3.27 14.25
C VAL A 305 -3.82 3.54 15.03
N ASN A 306 -2.83 4.07 14.32
CA ASN A 306 -1.41 3.95 14.57
C ASN A 306 -0.90 4.64 15.80
N LEU A 307 -1.63 5.04 16.79
CA LEU A 307 -1.00 5.04 18.10
C LEU A 307 -2.09 4.57 19.02
N ALA A 308 -3.22 5.26 18.95
CA ALA A 308 -4.47 4.79 19.41
C ALA A 308 -5.46 5.70 18.76
N LEU A 309 -5.88 5.47 17.52
CA LEU A 309 -6.84 6.40 16.92
C LEU A 309 -7.89 5.85 15.95
N GLU A 310 -8.27 4.58 16.08
CA GLU A 310 -9.54 4.05 15.53
C GLU A 310 -10.73 4.21 16.57
N ASN A 311 -11.20 3.38 17.53
CA ASN A 311 -12.34 3.67 18.42
C ASN A 311 -12.63 4.99 19.29
N ALA A 312 -11.80 6.00 19.57
CA ALA A 312 -12.12 7.39 19.92
C ALA A 312 -12.48 8.19 18.67
N CYS A 313 -12.29 7.51 17.56
CA CYS A 313 -12.72 7.73 16.23
C CYS A 313 -13.91 6.81 15.89
N ASP A 314 -14.13 5.65 16.54
CA ASP A 314 -15.52 5.25 16.97
C ASP A 314 -16.06 6.21 18.01
N GLU A 315 -15.34 7.11 18.73
CA GLU A 315 -15.91 7.71 19.97
C GLU A 315 -15.96 9.24 20.06
N ALA A 316 -15.84 9.82 18.89
CA ALA A 316 -16.28 11.17 18.50
C ALA A 316 -17.28 11.70 17.23
N THR A 317 -17.89 11.35 15.94
CA THR A 317 -18.39 10.20 14.89
C THR A 317 -19.71 9.44 15.23
N TYR A 318 -20.05 8.19 15.50
CA TYR A 318 -21.41 7.73 15.98
C TYR A 318 -22.41 8.58 16.97
N GLN A 319 -22.26 9.88 17.38
CA GLN A 319 -23.16 10.75 18.23
C GLN A 319 -23.84 12.06 17.59
N LEU A 320 -23.68 12.39 16.28
CA LEU A 320 -24.15 13.47 15.32
C LEU A 320 -24.16 13.33 13.70
N GLY A 321 -24.31 12.23 12.91
CA GLY A 321 -24.34 12.12 11.38
C GLY A 321 -23.27 11.65 10.27
N LEU A 322 -22.13 10.92 10.42
CA LEU A 322 -20.94 10.58 9.52
C LEU A 322 -20.08 9.34 10.10
N ASP A 323 -19.60 8.23 9.46
CA ASP A 323 -19.03 6.93 10.07
C ASP A 323 -18.24 5.99 9.03
N MET A 324 -18.11 4.62 9.16
CA MET A 324 -17.24 3.62 8.33
C MET A 324 -17.64 2.23 7.41
N GLU A 325 -18.87 1.63 7.07
CA GLU A 325 -19.78 1.19 5.87
C GLU A 325 -20.67 2.16 4.88
N GLU A 326 -21.33 3.34 5.14
CA GLU A 326 -21.85 4.41 4.17
C GLU A 326 -21.29 5.93 4.30
N LEU A 327 -20.00 6.22 4.60
CA LEU A 327 -19.20 7.48 4.84
C LEU A 327 -17.63 7.46 4.75
N GLU A 328 -16.75 6.51 5.15
CA GLU A 328 -15.28 6.55 4.81
C GLU A 328 -14.82 6.06 3.39
N ASP A 329 -15.67 5.40 2.61
CA ASP A 329 -15.84 5.57 1.16
C ASP A 329 -16.86 6.75 0.85
N MET A 330 -16.75 7.96 1.45
CA MET A 330 -17.45 9.30 1.24
C MET A 330 -16.72 10.78 1.27
N GLU A 331 -15.44 11.19 0.83
CA GLU A 331 -12.69 9.53 0.25
C GLU A 331 -12.57 8.24 -0.73
N GLU A 332 -11.71 8.16 -1.79
CA GLU A 332 -11.66 6.97 -2.73
C GLU A 332 -10.30 6.35 -3.20
N ASP A 333 -10.18 5.08 -3.61
CA ASP A 333 -8.87 4.43 -3.97
C ASP A 333 -7.80 5.16 -4.89
N ALA A 334 -6.49 5.04 -4.57
CA ALA A 334 -5.41 5.78 -5.25
C ALA A 334 -5.00 5.21 -6.60
N GLY A 335 -5.12 6.05 -7.61
CA GLY A 335 -4.50 5.84 -8.90
C GLY A 335 -2.98 5.99 -8.93
N LEU A 336 -2.20 5.18 -8.20
CA LEU A 336 -0.75 5.43 -8.11
C LEU A 336 0.18 4.21 -7.94
N GLY A 337 -0.36 3.03 -7.67
CA GLY A 337 0.36 1.78 -7.68
C GLY A 337 -0.57 0.62 -8.03
N ASN A 338 0.01 -0.46 -8.52
CA ASN A 338 -0.76 -1.49 -9.23
C ASN A 338 -0.91 -2.77 -8.43
N GLY A 339 0.15 -3.39 -7.90
CA GLY A 339 0.13 -4.84 -7.63
C GLY A 339 0.64 -5.36 -6.27
N GLY A 340 1.70 -6.16 -6.33
CA GLY A 340 2.32 -6.81 -5.16
C GLY A 340 3.57 -6.08 -4.66
N LEU A 341 4.14 -5.18 -5.47
CA LEU A 341 5.47 -4.62 -5.28
C LEU A 341 5.37 -3.22 -4.68
N GLY A 342 4.55 -2.34 -5.26
CA GLY A 342 4.15 -1.10 -4.63
C GLY A 342 3.63 -1.38 -3.22
N ARG A 343 2.90 -2.48 -3.01
CA ARG A 343 2.38 -2.89 -1.69
C ARG A 343 3.47 -3.09 -0.65
N LEU A 344 4.66 -3.48 -1.09
CA LEU A 344 5.78 -3.76 -0.23
C LEU A 344 6.75 -2.56 -0.13
N ALA A 345 6.81 -1.77 -1.21
CA ALA A 345 7.35 -0.42 -1.25
C ALA A 345 6.68 0.56 -0.30
N ALA A 346 5.52 0.15 0.15
CA ALA A 346 4.58 0.82 1.00
C ALA A 346 4.58 0.24 2.43
N CYS A 347 5.30 -0.84 2.70
CA CYS A 347 5.50 -1.34 4.07
C CYS A 347 6.80 -0.88 4.72
N PHE A 348 7.92 -0.83 4.00
CA PHE A 348 9.20 -0.87 4.70
C PHE A 348 9.63 0.44 5.36
N LEU A 349 9.29 1.60 4.81
CA LEU A 349 9.42 2.82 5.60
C LEU A 349 8.37 2.93 6.73
N ASP A 350 7.45 1.96 6.78
CA ASP A 350 6.23 1.91 7.61
C ASP A 350 6.46 0.95 8.76
N SER A 351 7.64 0.41 8.86
CA SER A 351 8.18 0.07 10.15
C SER A 351 9.58 0.69 10.26
N MET A 352 9.99 1.56 9.31
CA MET A 352 11.08 2.50 9.59
C MET A 352 10.72 3.46 10.72
N ALA A 353 9.54 4.06 10.66
CA ALA A 353 9.07 4.88 11.76
C ALA A 353 8.61 3.96 12.92
N SER A 354 8.78 2.62 12.83
CA SER A 354 8.81 1.81 14.04
C SER A 354 9.92 2.22 14.97
N LEU A 355 11.09 2.52 14.43
CA LEU A 355 12.30 2.37 15.21
C LEU A 355 13.21 3.59 15.11
N GLY A 356 12.70 4.76 14.71
CA GLY A 356 13.52 5.97 14.69
C GLY A 356 14.55 6.02 13.56
N LEU A 357 14.33 5.26 12.50
CA LEU A 357 15.27 4.98 11.41
C LEU A 357 15.40 6.07 10.35
N ALA A 358 15.43 7.35 10.76
CA ALA A 358 15.17 8.55 9.95
C ALA A 358 14.77 8.52 8.44
N GLY A 359 13.85 7.70 7.87
CA GLY A 359 13.41 7.56 6.43
C GLY A 359 13.28 8.81 5.48
N TYR A 360 13.17 8.67 4.12
CA TYR A 360 12.62 9.45 2.93
C TYR A 360 12.67 8.62 1.62
N GLY A 361 11.74 7.72 1.34
CA GLY A 361 11.50 7.28 -0.05
C GLY A 361 11.27 8.34 -1.12
N TYR A 362 10.93 8.05 -2.38
CA TYR A 362 10.59 9.10 -3.38
C TYR A 362 9.86 8.48 -4.60
N GLY A 363 8.89 9.17 -5.24
CA GLY A 363 8.04 8.61 -6.33
C GLY A 363 7.38 9.62 -7.31
N ILE A 364 6.25 9.29 -7.98
CA ILE A 364 5.57 10.15 -8.99
C ILE A 364 4.06 10.27 -8.80
N ARG A 365 3.54 11.49 -8.81
CA ARG A 365 2.11 11.80 -8.66
C ARG A 365 1.38 11.75 -10.01
N TYR A 366 0.93 10.58 -10.45
CA TYR A 366 0.32 10.36 -11.77
C TYR A 366 -1.11 10.95 -11.88
N GLU A 367 -1.34 12.10 -12.55
CA GLU A 367 -2.64 12.80 -12.73
C GLU A 367 -3.86 11.91 -13.01
N PHE A 368 -3.66 10.78 -13.67
CA PHE A 368 -4.57 9.66 -13.66
C PHE A 368 -3.84 8.41 -13.20
N GLY A 369 -4.54 7.48 -12.57
CA GLY A 369 -3.95 6.22 -12.15
C GLY A 369 -3.77 5.23 -13.26
N ILE A 370 -4.15 3.98 -12.99
CA ILE A 370 -4.11 2.96 -14.04
C ILE A 370 -5.25 3.27 -15.02
N PHE A 371 -6.49 2.97 -14.65
CA PHE A 371 -7.71 3.51 -15.27
C PHE A 371 -8.96 3.13 -14.46
N ASN A 372 -9.94 4.03 -14.45
CA ASN A 372 -11.32 3.69 -14.09
C ASN A 372 -11.83 2.74 -15.18
N GLN A 373 -12.77 1.89 -14.83
CA GLN A 373 -13.41 1.05 -15.82
C GLN A 373 -14.93 1.28 -15.82
N LYS A 374 -15.51 1.01 -16.97
CA LYS A 374 -16.94 1.04 -17.22
C LYS A 374 -17.32 -0.16 -18.05
N ILE A 375 -18.44 -0.78 -17.74
CA ILE A 375 -18.95 -1.91 -18.53
C ILE A 375 -20.07 -1.43 -19.44
N VAL A 376 -19.84 -1.53 -20.75
CA VAL A 376 -20.81 -1.17 -21.79
C VAL A 376 -21.14 -2.44 -22.58
N ASN A 377 -22.40 -2.86 -22.56
CA ASN A 377 -22.88 -4.07 -23.23
C ASN A 377 -22.15 -5.37 -22.83
N GLY A 378 -21.67 -5.46 -21.57
CA GLY A 378 -20.92 -6.61 -21.06
C GLY A 378 -19.43 -6.62 -21.41
N TRP A 379 -18.95 -5.60 -22.13
CA TRP A 379 -17.53 -5.42 -22.46
C TRP A 379 -16.93 -4.24 -21.69
N GLN A 380 -15.61 -4.32 -21.55
CA GLN A 380 -14.77 -3.29 -20.97
C GLN A 380 -14.70 -2.04 -21.84
N VAL A 381 -14.80 -0.88 -21.19
CA VAL A 381 -14.36 0.42 -21.70
C VAL A 381 -13.55 1.10 -20.60
N GLU A 382 -12.35 1.54 -20.95
CA GLU A 382 -11.48 2.31 -20.06
C GLU A 382 -11.92 3.78 -20.00
N GLU A 383 -12.11 4.29 -18.78
CA GLU A 383 -12.26 5.74 -18.53
C GLU A 383 -11.09 6.21 -17.66
N ALA A 384 -10.82 7.52 -17.62
CA ALA A 384 -9.72 8.03 -16.82
C ALA A 384 -9.96 7.71 -15.33
N ASP A 385 -9.01 7.02 -14.71
CA ASP A 385 -8.85 7.05 -13.25
C ASP A 385 -8.50 8.49 -12.89
N ASP A 386 -9.52 9.32 -12.65
CA ASP A 386 -9.38 10.70 -12.20
C ASP A 386 -9.63 10.69 -10.70
N TRP A 387 -8.86 9.86 -9.98
CA TRP A 387 -8.66 9.86 -8.52
C TRP A 387 -8.67 11.30 -7.94
N LEU A 388 -8.20 12.26 -8.74
CA LEU A 388 -8.23 13.65 -8.35
C LEU A 388 -9.62 14.29 -8.18
N ARG A 389 -10.70 13.86 -8.84
CA ARG A 389 -11.79 14.72 -9.43
C ARG A 389 -12.42 15.85 -8.59
N TYR A 390 -12.24 15.85 -7.29
CA TYR A 390 -12.64 16.97 -6.43
C TYR A 390 -11.48 17.44 -5.51
N GLY A 391 -10.63 16.52 -5.04
CA GLY A 391 -9.39 16.89 -4.36
C GLY A 391 -8.89 15.98 -3.27
N ASN A 392 -8.87 16.59 -2.10
CA ASN A 392 -8.17 16.12 -0.94
C ASN A 392 -8.71 16.68 0.38
N PRO A 393 -8.26 16.12 1.51
CA PRO A 393 -7.72 16.85 2.59
C PRO A 393 -6.19 16.70 2.58
N TRP A 394 -5.51 15.65 2.01
CA TRP A 394 -4.22 15.02 2.43
C TRP A 394 -2.87 15.61 1.87
N GLU A 395 -2.70 16.34 0.74
CA GLU A 395 -1.33 16.59 0.14
C GLU A 395 -0.64 18.03 -0.14
N LYS A 396 0.53 18.41 0.44
CA LYS A 396 1.11 19.80 0.55
C LYS A 396 1.69 20.71 -0.57
N ALA A 397 1.04 21.06 -1.68
CA ALA A 397 1.70 21.82 -2.79
C ALA A 397 2.81 22.89 -2.41
N ARG A 398 4.13 22.53 -2.41
CA ARG A 398 5.32 23.44 -2.29
C ARG A 398 5.98 23.60 -3.66
N PRO A 399 5.80 24.75 -4.32
CA PRO A 399 6.69 25.15 -5.40
C PRO A 399 8.04 25.64 -4.84
N GLU A 400 8.15 25.95 -3.54
CA GLU A 400 9.40 26.50 -2.97
C GLU A 400 10.58 25.51 -3.01
N TYR A 401 10.32 24.25 -3.36
CA TYR A 401 11.33 23.23 -3.61
C TYR A 401 11.34 22.69 -5.06
N MET A 402 10.62 23.33 -6.00
CA MET A 402 10.55 22.93 -7.42
C MET A 402 11.91 22.81 -8.09
N ARG A 403 12.13 21.75 -8.86
CA ARG A 403 13.40 21.43 -9.53
C ARG A 403 13.22 21.31 -11.05
N PRO A 404 14.20 21.72 -11.86
CA PRO A 404 14.23 21.34 -13.26
C PRO A 404 14.65 19.87 -13.37
N VAL A 405 14.00 19.12 -14.26
CA VAL A 405 14.47 17.82 -14.75
C VAL A 405 14.70 17.96 -16.25
N HIS A 406 15.84 17.44 -16.70
CA HIS A 406 16.35 17.63 -18.05
C HIS A 406 16.17 16.36 -18.88
N TYR A 407 15.89 16.51 -20.18
CA TYR A 407 15.75 15.41 -21.14
C TYR A 407 16.37 15.78 -22.49
N TYR A 408 16.70 14.75 -23.28
CA TYR A 408 17.32 14.86 -24.59
C TYR A 408 18.61 15.69 -24.56
N GLY A 409 18.78 16.64 -25.47
CA GLY A 409 20.00 17.43 -25.57
C GLY A 409 21.21 16.60 -26.00
N ARG A 410 22.40 17.04 -25.62
CA ARG A 410 23.68 16.41 -25.97
C ARG A 410 24.76 16.72 -24.94
N THR A 411 25.80 15.90 -24.92
CA THR A 411 27.00 16.15 -24.11
C THR A 411 28.03 17.00 -24.87
N GLU A 412 28.67 17.91 -24.17
CA GLU A 412 29.83 18.68 -24.63
C GLU A 412 31.01 18.46 -23.70
N HIS A 413 32.18 18.13 -24.27
CA HIS A 413 33.41 17.92 -23.52
C HIS A 413 34.22 19.21 -23.49
N HIS A 414 34.26 19.86 -22.33
CA HIS A 414 35.05 21.07 -22.08
C HIS A 414 36.25 20.77 -21.16
N PRO A 415 37.30 21.61 -21.13
CA PRO A 415 38.45 21.41 -20.23
C PRO A 415 38.11 21.45 -18.73
N ASP A 416 36.97 22.01 -18.34
CA ASP A 416 36.42 22.06 -16.97
C ASP A 416 35.36 20.95 -16.68
N GLY A 417 35.25 19.97 -17.58
CA GLY A 417 34.40 18.79 -17.46
C GLY A 417 33.35 18.68 -18.56
N ILE A 418 32.50 17.66 -18.44
CA ILE A 418 31.40 17.43 -19.38
C ILE A 418 30.21 18.32 -18.98
N LYS A 419 29.55 18.92 -19.96
CA LYS A 419 28.31 19.69 -19.79
C LYS A 419 27.19 19.04 -20.60
N TRP A 420 26.01 18.88 -19.99
CA TRP A 420 24.80 18.43 -20.68
C TRP A 420 24.02 19.67 -21.11
N VAL A 421 23.81 19.85 -22.42
CA VAL A 421 23.29 21.08 -23.03
C VAL A 421 22.18 20.78 -24.03
N ASP A 422 21.49 21.83 -24.50
CA ASP A 422 20.36 21.77 -25.44
C ASP A 422 19.20 20.86 -24.99
N THR A 423 19.07 20.67 -23.68
CA THR A 423 18.06 19.81 -23.04
C THR A 423 16.67 20.44 -23.06
N GLN A 424 15.64 19.63 -23.28
CA GLN A 424 14.28 19.98 -22.88
C GLN A 424 14.17 19.96 -21.36
N VAL A 425 13.39 20.87 -20.78
CA VAL A 425 13.19 20.96 -19.32
C VAL A 425 11.74 20.65 -18.99
N VAL A 426 11.53 19.81 -17.98
CA VAL A 426 10.24 19.60 -17.31
C VAL A 426 10.42 19.97 -15.86
N LEU A 427 9.50 20.75 -15.30
CA LEU A 427 9.55 21.14 -13.91
C LEU A 427 9.00 20.02 -13.04
N ALA A 428 9.82 19.55 -12.11
CA ALA A 428 9.44 18.66 -11.05
C ALA A 428 9.00 19.48 -9.84
N LEU A 429 7.68 19.60 -9.71
CA LEU A 429 7.03 20.10 -8.51
C LEU A 429 7.11 18.99 -7.45
N PRO A 430 7.97 19.12 -6.41
CA PRO A 430 8.07 18.12 -5.35
C PRO A 430 6.80 18.12 -4.58
N TYR A 431 6.48 16.96 -4.02
CA TYR A 431 5.15 16.74 -3.56
C TYR A 431 5.14 15.78 -2.30
N ASP A 432 5.04 16.31 -1.04
CA ASP A 432 5.08 15.65 0.33
C ASP A 432 4.02 16.04 1.52
N THR A 433 3.44 15.08 2.30
CA THR A 433 2.21 14.97 3.28
C THR A 433 1.96 14.46 4.90
N PRO A 434 2.68 13.98 6.10
CA PRO A 434 3.99 13.25 6.73
C PRO A 434 4.20 11.80 7.47
N ILE A 435 4.23 10.54 6.90
CA ILE A 435 3.59 9.13 7.21
C ILE A 435 3.57 8.41 8.67
N PRO A 436 2.47 8.10 9.43
CA PRO A 436 2.53 8.01 10.91
C PRO A 436 2.67 6.65 11.57
N GLY A 437 3.68 6.50 12.45
CA GLY A 437 3.82 5.29 13.27
C GLY A 437 2.79 5.05 14.38
N TYR A 438 2.70 3.78 14.91
CA TYR A 438 2.08 2.89 16.01
C TYR A 438 2.44 3.06 17.52
N ARG A 439 2.14 4.11 18.29
CA ARG A 439 2.55 4.35 19.73
C ARG A 439 3.87 5.07 20.12
N ASN A 440 4.71 5.52 19.19
CA ASN A 440 6.10 6.07 19.41
C ASN A 440 6.15 7.48 18.93
N ASN A 441 5.14 7.82 18.16
CA ASN A 441 4.99 9.00 17.40
C ASN A 441 6.26 9.42 16.64
N VAL A 442 6.63 9.02 15.38
CA VAL A 442 7.86 9.49 14.65
C VAL A 442 7.69 10.03 13.20
N VAL A 443 8.05 11.33 12.97
CA VAL A 443 7.62 12.22 11.85
C VAL A 443 8.11 11.76 10.50
N ASN A 444 7.19 11.34 9.63
CA ASN A 444 7.51 10.67 8.38
C ASN A 444 7.16 11.52 7.12
N THR A 445 7.42 11.06 5.89
CA THR A 445 7.39 11.88 4.66
C THR A 445 7.43 10.98 3.47
N MET A 446 6.43 11.09 2.53
CA MET A 446 6.36 10.85 1.06
C MET A 446 6.72 12.05 0.23
N ARG A 447 7.68 12.01 -0.70
CA ARG A 447 7.96 13.00 -1.72
C ARG A 447 7.78 12.35 -3.08
N LEU A 448 6.63 12.59 -3.68
CA LEU A 448 6.46 12.39 -5.10
C LEU A 448 6.90 13.63 -5.87
N TRP A 449 6.76 13.55 -7.19
CA TRP A 449 6.94 14.64 -8.12
C TRP A 449 5.80 14.66 -9.13
N SER A 450 5.35 15.84 -9.54
CA SER A 450 4.52 16.00 -10.73
C SER A 450 5.21 16.84 -11.79
N ALA A 451 5.09 16.37 -13.02
CA ALA A 451 5.60 16.97 -14.23
C ALA A 451 4.75 18.17 -14.62
N LYS A 452 5.41 19.32 -14.77
CA LYS A 452 4.81 20.55 -15.26
C LYS A 452 5.66 21.14 -16.38
N ALA A 453 5.01 21.56 -17.45
CA ALA A 453 5.67 22.25 -18.54
C ALA A 453 6.21 23.62 -18.08
N PRO A 454 7.44 24.01 -18.47
CA PRO A 454 7.87 25.40 -18.36
C PRO A 454 7.03 26.28 -19.30
N CYS A 455 6.68 27.50 -18.90
CA CYS A 455 5.87 28.39 -19.75
C CYS A 455 6.70 29.32 -20.63
N GLU A 456 7.50 28.72 -21.50
CA GLU A 456 7.87 29.40 -22.74
C GLU A 456 6.70 29.34 -23.72
N PHE A 457 5.79 30.32 -23.61
CA PHE A 457 4.73 30.50 -24.59
C PHE A 457 5.37 30.83 -25.95
N ASN A 458 5.36 29.87 -26.88
CA ASN A 458 6.09 29.97 -28.15
C ASN A 458 5.42 30.99 -29.09
N LEU A 459 5.71 32.28 -28.85
CA LEU A 459 5.20 33.43 -29.59
C LEU A 459 5.50 33.36 -31.10
N LYS A 460 6.57 32.65 -31.51
CA LYS A 460 6.82 32.41 -32.94
C LYS A 460 5.72 31.51 -33.51
N SER A 461 5.52 30.32 -32.95
CA SER A 461 4.46 29.39 -33.38
C SER A 461 3.06 30.00 -33.29
N PHE A 462 2.77 30.73 -32.22
CA PHE A 462 1.48 31.43 -32.02
C PHE A 462 1.22 32.47 -33.12
N ASN A 463 2.20 33.33 -33.43
CA ASN A 463 2.04 34.43 -34.40
C ASN A 463 1.93 33.98 -35.87
N VAL A 464 2.31 32.73 -36.22
CA VAL A 464 2.00 32.12 -37.53
C VAL A 464 0.80 31.18 -37.51
N GLY A 465 -0.02 31.23 -36.45
CA GLY A 465 -1.28 30.47 -36.35
C GLY A 465 -1.16 29.03 -35.85
N GLY A 466 0.02 28.62 -35.39
CA GLY A 466 0.30 27.31 -34.80
C GLY A 466 -0.24 27.13 -33.37
N TYR A 467 -1.44 27.65 -33.09
CA TYR A 467 -2.08 27.66 -31.76
C TYR A 467 -2.14 26.28 -31.10
N ILE A 468 -2.38 25.23 -31.91
CA ILE A 468 -2.51 23.85 -31.44
C ILE A 468 -1.18 23.31 -30.93
N GLN A 469 -0.05 23.62 -31.61
CA GLN A 469 1.25 23.03 -31.29
C GLN A 469 1.71 23.40 -29.87
N ALA A 470 1.60 24.68 -29.49
CA ALA A 470 1.99 25.13 -28.15
C ALA A 470 1.16 24.50 -27.01
N VAL A 471 -0.04 23.98 -27.31
CA VAL A 471 -0.86 23.22 -26.34
C VAL A 471 -0.45 21.74 -26.33
N LEU A 472 -0.13 21.15 -27.48
CA LEU A 472 0.41 19.79 -27.58
C LEU A 472 1.74 19.66 -26.82
N ASP A 473 2.67 20.58 -27.04
CA ASP A 473 4.00 20.60 -26.38
C ASP A 473 3.86 20.63 -24.85
N ARG A 474 2.89 21.40 -24.34
CA ARG A 474 2.56 21.47 -22.90
C ARG A 474 2.05 20.13 -22.36
N ASN A 475 1.10 19.52 -23.07
CA ASN A 475 0.50 18.24 -22.70
C ASN A 475 1.54 17.10 -22.72
N LEU A 476 2.48 17.10 -23.67
CA LEU A 476 3.55 16.10 -23.76
C LEU A 476 4.49 16.10 -22.53
N ALA A 477 4.73 17.27 -21.93
CA ALA A 477 5.50 17.36 -20.69
C ALA A 477 4.68 16.92 -19.46
N GLU A 478 3.42 17.35 -19.35
CA GLU A 478 2.55 16.98 -18.22
C GLU A 478 2.20 15.48 -18.22
N ASN A 479 2.11 14.86 -19.40
CA ASN A 479 1.88 13.42 -19.61
C ASN A 479 2.81 12.50 -18.79
N ILE A 480 4.02 12.94 -18.42
CA ILE A 480 4.99 12.14 -17.65
C ILE A 480 4.37 11.73 -16.30
N SER A 481 3.83 12.66 -15.53
CA SER A 481 3.13 12.33 -14.28
C SER A 481 1.62 12.29 -14.53
N ARG A 482 1.16 11.46 -15.47
CA ARG A 482 -0.25 11.51 -15.92
C ARG A 482 -1.00 10.18 -16.05
N VAL A 483 -0.31 9.07 -16.19
CA VAL A 483 -0.89 7.72 -16.08
C VAL A 483 0.12 6.84 -15.35
N LEU A 484 -0.35 6.06 -14.39
CA LEU A 484 0.39 4.97 -13.77
C LEU A 484 0.47 3.79 -14.76
N TYR A 485 1.68 3.33 -15.08
CA TYR A 485 1.92 2.26 -16.06
C TYR A 485 1.16 2.49 -17.40
N PRO A 486 1.55 3.51 -18.20
CA PRO A 486 1.03 3.66 -19.55
C PRO A 486 1.31 2.40 -20.37
N ASN A 487 0.37 1.99 -21.21
CA ASN A 487 0.44 0.74 -21.99
C ASN A 487 1.74 0.69 -22.83
N ASP A 488 2.68 -0.15 -22.39
CA ASP A 488 4.06 -0.16 -22.87
C ASP A 488 4.27 -1.08 -24.09
N ASN A 489 3.22 -1.73 -24.59
CA ASN A 489 3.27 -2.55 -25.80
C ASN A 489 3.68 -1.75 -27.06
N PHE A 490 3.66 -0.41 -26.99
CA PHE A 490 4.07 0.52 -28.04
C PHE A 490 5.27 1.38 -27.60
N PHE A 491 6.02 1.92 -28.56
CA PHE A 491 7.29 2.61 -28.31
C PHE A 491 7.11 3.85 -27.43
N GLU A 492 6.08 4.64 -27.69
CA GLU A 492 5.77 5.87 -26.94
C GLU A 492 5.43 5.58 -25.47
N GLY A 493 4.80 4.44 -25.17
CA GLY A 493 4.51 3.99 -23.81
C GLY A 493 5.79 3.65 -23.03
N LYS A 494 6.73 2.95 -23.69
CA LYS A 494 8.07 2.66 -23.15
C LYS A 494 8.90 3.94 -22.93
N GLU A 495 8.86 4.91 -23.85
CA GLU A 495 9.52 6.20 -23.66
C GLU A 495 8.90 7.00 -22.50
N LEU A 496 7.56 7.03 -22.41
CA LEU A 496 6.86 7.71 -21.32
C LEU A 496 7.16 7.10 -19.96
N ARG A 497 7.27 5.77 -19.89
CA ARG A 497 7.70 5.07 -18.69
C ARG A 497 9.15 5.36 -18.33
N LEU A 498 10.11 5.32 -19.26
CA LEU A 498 11.51 5.69 -18.92
C LEU A 498 11.62 7.15 -18.44
N LYS A 499 10.85 8.07 -19.04
CA LYS A 499 10.73 9.45 -18.55
C LYS A 499 10.26 9.49 -17.10
N GLN A 500 9.26 8.70 -16.72
CA GLN A 500 8.80 8.57 -15.33
C GLN A 500 9.96 8.19 -14.38
N GLU A 501 10.69 7.11 -14.66
CA GLU A 501 11.76 6.60 -13.77
C GLU A 501 12.86 7.62 -13.51
N TYR A 502 13.28 8.32 -14.56
CA TYR A 502 14.25 9.40 -14.41
C TYR A 502 13.67 10.65 -13.74
N PHE A 503 12.39 10.95 -13.97
CA PHE A 503 11.71 12.12 -13.41
C PHE A 503 11.70 12.13 -11.88
N VAL A 504 11.28 11.01 -11.27
CA VAL A 504 11.39 10.86 -9.81
C VAL A 504 12.85 11.02 -9.39
N VAL A 505 13.76 10.28 -10.02
CA VAL A 505 15.15 10.16 -9.61
C VAL A 505 15.92 11.49 -9.59
N SER A 506 15.89 12.29 -10.66
CA SER A 506 16.70 13.50 -10.74
C SER A 506 16.21 14.56 -9.77
N ALA A 507 14.90 14.77 -9.75
CA ALA A 507 14.29 15.70 -8.83
C ALA A 507 14.57 15.29 -7.38
N THR A 508 14.48 13.98 -7.09
CA THR A 508 14.84 13.37 -5.80
C THR A 508 16.24 13.78 -5.35
N LEU A 509 17.25 13.41 -6.12
CA LEU A 509 18.65 13.55 -5.70
C LEU A 509 19.08 15.00 -5.56
N GLN A 510 18.61 15.90 -6.43
CA GLN A 510 18.78 17.34 -6.26
C GLN A 510 18.27 17.83 -4.89
N ASP A 511 17.14 17.27 -4.43
CA ASP A 511 16.58 17.60 -3.13
C ASP A 511 17.31 16.90 -1.97
N ILE A 512 17.75 15.64 -2.10
CA ILE A 512 18.64 14.96 -1.13
C ILE A 512 19.90 15.79 -0.87
N ILE A 513 20.55 16.24 -1.94
CA ILE A 513 21.84 16.95 -1.88
C ILE A 513 21.66 18.37 -1.31
N ARG A 514 20.63 19.11 -1.75
CA ARG A 514 20.23 20.39 -1.10
C ARG A 514 20.07 20.23 0.40
N ARG A 515 19.38 19.17 0.80
CA ARG A 515 19.03 18.86 2.19
C ARG A 515 20.26 18.51 3.01
N PHE A 516 21.18 17.72 2.47
CA PHE A 516 22.47 17.42 3.10
C PHE A 516 23.29 18.69 3.40
N LYS A 517 23.35 19.62 2.44
CA LYS A 517 24.10 20.89 2.54
C LYS A 517 23.59 21.86 3.61
N VAL A 518 22.27 21.91 3.83
CA VAL A 518 21.63 22.86 4.78
C VAL A 518 21.18 22.13 6.05
N SER A 519 21.98 22.23 7.12
CA SER A 519 21.84 21.37 8.30
C SER A 519 20.99 21.93 9.46
N LYS A 520 20.25 23.02 9.25
CA LYS A 520 19.33 23.60 10.26
C LYS A 520 18.02 24.03 9.61
N PHE A 521 16.89 23.58 10.16
CA PHE A 521 15.56 23.93 9.65
C PHE A 521 15.33 25.44 9.73
N GLY A 522 14.89 26.05 8.63
CA GLY A 522 14.65 27.49 8.53
C GLY A 522 15.87 28.36 8.18
N SER A 523 17.11 27.84 8.19
CA SER A 523 18.26 28.56 7.64
C SER A 523 18.38 28.37 6.12
N ARG A 524 19.08 29.31 5.46
CA ARG A 524 19.56 29.19 4.07
C ARG A 524 21.07 29.05 3.96
N GLU A 525 21.79 29.08 5.08
CA GLU A 525 23.24 28.93 5.11
C GLU A 525 23.64 27.48 4.77
N VAL A 526 24.64 27.34 3.90
CA VAL A 526 25.28 26.05 3.64
C VAL A 526 26.24 25.76 4.78
N VAL A 527 26.01 24.66 5.49
CA VAL A 527 26.78 24.27 6.70
C VAL A 527 27.64 23.02 6.44
N ARG A 528 27.34 22.27 5.36
CA ARG A 528 28.09 21.08 4.94
C ARG A 528 28.39 21.14 3.44
N THR A 529 29.66 20.99 3.09
CA THR A 529 30.14 20.89 1.70
C THR A 529 31.01 19.66 1.45
N ASP A 530 31.48 18.99 2.51
CA ASP A 530 32.20 17.72 2.46
C ASP A 530 31.22 16.55 2.29
N PHE A 531 31.20 15.97 1.09
CA PHE A 531 30.33 14.86 0.71
C PHE A 531 30.73 13.49 1.27
N ASN A 532 31.94 13.32 1.83
CA ASN A 532 32.33 12.04 2.42
C ASN A 532 31.45 11.64 3.62
N LYS A 533 30.80 12.64 4.25
CA LYS A 533 29.82 12.49 5.33
C LYS A 533 28.38 12.29 4.85
N LEU A 534 28.14 12.14 3.53
CA LEU A 534 26.82 11.86 2.98
C LEU A 534 26.29 10.50 3.48
N PRO A 535 27.02 9.37 3.37
CA PRO A 535 26.51 8.06 3.83
C PRO A 535 26.20 8.03 5.33
N ASP A 536 27.00 8.72 6.15
CA ASP A 536 26.79 8.85 7.61
C ASP A 536 25.45 9.53 7.99
N LYS A 537 24.78 10.17 7.03
CA LYS A 537 23.58 11.01 7.23
C LYS A 537 22.46 10.72 6.24
N VAL A 538 22.70 9.84 5.27
CA VAL A 538 21.85 9.49 4.13
C VAL A 538 22.18 8.04 3.77
N ALA A 539 21.29 7.09 4.07
CA ALA A 539 21.19 5.89 3.24
C ALA A 539 20.14 6.15 2.15
N ILE A 540 20.08 5.35 1.09
CA ILE A 540 19.03 5.28 0.06
C ILE A 540 18.63 3.81 -0.03
N GLN A 541 17.34 3.48 0.00
CA GLN A 541 16.84 2.15 -0.39
C GLN A 541 16.20 2.26 -1.78
N LEU A 542 16.23 1.20 -2.57
CA LEU A 542 15.67 1.13 -3.91
C LEU A 542 14.64 0.00 -3.93
N ASN A 543 13.38 0.33 -4.20
CA ASN A 543 12.30 -0.64 -4.22
C ASN A 543 12.06 -1.21 -5.61
N ASP A 544 12.54 -2.43 -5.79
CA ASP A 544 12.83 -3.04 -7.08
C ASP A 544 13.67 -2.14 -8.02
N THR A 545 13.68 -2.45 -9.32
CA THR A 545 14.48 -1.74 -10.33
C THR A 545 13.94 -0.36 -10.70
N HIS A 546 12.68 -0.08 -10.36
CA HIS A 546 11.96 1.17 -10.62
C HIS A 546 12.76 2.47 -10.38
N PRO A 547 13.51 2.64 -9.27
CA PRO A 547 14.34 3.82 -9.02
C PRO A 547 15.81 3.68 -9.45
N ALA A 548 16.21 2.62 -10.17
CA ALA A 548 17.63 2.26 -10.40
C ALA A 548 18.48 3.40 -11.00
N MET A 549 17.85 4.33 -11.73
CA MET A 549 18.47 5.55 -12.25
C MET A 549 19.09 6.45 -11.16
N ALA A 550 18.74 6.27 -9.88
CA ALA A 550 19.35 6.99 -8.76
C ALA A 550 20.88 6.83 -8.70
N ILE A 551 21.40 5.67 -9.12
CA ILE A 551 22.84 5.39 -9.13
C ILE A 551 23.58 6.29 -10.15
N PRO A 552 23.26 6.26 -11.47
CA PRO A 552 23.93 7.13 -12.44
C PRO A 552 23.63 8.62 -12.26
N GLU A 553 22.46 9.01 -11.73
CA GLU A 553 22.17 10.43 -11.46
C GLU A 553 22.93 10.98 -10.24
N LEU A 554 23.11 10.19 -9.17
CA LEU A 554 23.94 10.61 -8.03
C LEU A 554 25.40 10.79 -8.48
N MET A 555 25.89 9.89 -9.33
CA MET A 555 27.20 10.05 -9.99
C MET A 555 27.26 11.31 -10.87
N ARG A 556 26.22 11.60 -11.66
CA ARG A 556 26.17 12.81 -12.49
C ARG A 556 26.29 14.08 -11.65
N VAL A 557 25.50 14.22 -10.59
CA VAL A 557 25.55 15.42 -9.73
C VAL A 557 26.90 15.53 -9.02
N LEU A 558 27.41 14.45 -8.42
CA LEU A 558 28.69 14.47 -7.71
C LEU A 558 29.87 14.82 -8.64
N VAL A 559 29.94 14.26 -9.84
CA VAL A 559 31.08 14.45 -10.76
C VAL A 559 30.93 15.72 -11.60
N ASP A 560 29.77 15.95 -12.23
CA ASP A 560 29.60 17.02 -13.21
C ASP A 560 29.30 18.37 -12.56
N GLU A 561 28.52 18.41 -11.48
CA GLU A 561 28.12 19.64 -10.76
C GLU A 561 29.02 19.93 -9.56
N GLU A 562 29.17 18.99 -8.63
CA GLU A 562 29.92 19.16 -7.37
C GLU A 562 31.44 18.96 -7.52
N LYS A 563 31.89 18.48 -8.69
CA LYS A 563 33.31 18.27 -9.07
C LYS A 563 34.09 17.29 -8.18
N VAL A 564 33.39 16.31 -7.58
CA VAL A 564 33.99 15.20 -6.84
C VAL A 564 34.68 14.24 -7.83
N PRO A 565 35.92 13.76 -7.55
CA PRO A 565 36.59 12.76 -8.39
C PRO A 565 35.76 11.47 -8.52
N TRP A 566 35.78 10.84 -9.70
CA TRP A 566 34.93 9.69 -10.03
C TRP A 566 34.95 8.57 -8.97
N ASP A 567 36.15 8.14 -8.55
CA ASP A 567 36.28 7.01 -7.62
C ASP A 567 35.83 7.34 -6.18
N GLU A 568 35.91 8.61 -5.78
CA GLU A 568 35.36 9.12 -4.50
C GLU A 568 33.83 9.24 -4.58
N ALA A 569 33.31 9.77 -5.68
CA ALA A 569 31.88 9.84 -5.95
C ALA A 569 31.23 8.44 -6.00
N TRP A 570 31.92 7.45 -6.59
CA TRP A 570 31.43 6.08 -6.70
C TRP A 570 31.39 5.35 -5.34
N ASP A 571 32.39 5.51 -4.49
CA ASP A 571 32.36 4.99 -3.12
C ASP A 571 31.21 5.61 -2.30
N ILE A 572 31.02 6.93 -2.39
CA ILE A 572 29.90 7.63 -1.76
C ILE A 572 28.55 7.09 -2.28
N CYS A 573 28.41 6.88 -3.58
CA CYS A 573 27.20 6.33 -4.19
C CYS A 573 26.87 4.92 -3.65
N VAL A 574 27.83 3.99 -3.72
CA VAL A 574 27.64 2.60 -3.27
C VAL A 574 27.34 2.52 -1.77
N ARG A 575 28.06 3.29 -0.93
CA ARG A 575 27.78 3.35 0.53
C ARG A 575 26.45 4.01 0.87
N THR A 576 25.86 4.77 -0.05
CA THR A 576 24.53 5.37 0.15
C THR A 576 23.42 4.38 -0.22
N CYS A 577 23.48 3.71 -1.37
CA CYS A 577 22.36 2.92 -1.92
C CYS A 577 22.27 1.45 -1.42
N ALA A 578 21.05 0.95 -1.24
CA ALA A 578 20.67 -0.43 -0.94
C ALA A 578 19.45 -0.84 -1.79
N TYR A 579 19.31 -2.12 -2.15
CA TYR A 579 18.29 -2.60 -3.11
C TYR A 579 17.40 -3.71 -2.52
N THR A 580 16.09 -3.63 -2.75
CA THR A 580 15.13 -4.68 -2.40
C THR A 580 14.52 -5.25 -3.68
N ASN A 581 14.51 -6.58 -3.84
CA ASN A 581 13.84 -7.27 -4.94
C ASN A 581 12.51 -7.89 -4.50
N HIS A 582 11.49 -7.86 -5.38
CA HIS A 582 10.15 -8.37 -5.12
C HIS A 582 9.66 -9.42 -6.13
N THR A 583 10.49 -9.82 -7.10
CA THR A 583 10.08 -10.72 -8.18
C THR A 583 11.24 -11.55 -8.74
N VAL A 584 10.93 -12.83 -8.99
CA VAL A 584 11.78 -13.77 -9.72
C VAL A 584 11.31 -14.01 -11.17
N LEU A 585 10.15 -13.44 -11.56
CA LEU A 585 9.58 -13.62 -12.89
C LEU A 585 10.36 -12.80 -13.94
N PRO A 586 10.98 -13.43 -14.96
CA PRO A 586 11.84 -12.72 -15.91
C PRO A 586 11.16 -11.59 -16.69
N GLU A 587 9.84 -11.69 -16.92
CA GLU A 587 9.05 -10.64 -17.57
C GLU A 587 8.87 -9.37 -16.73
N ALA A 588 9.14 -9.43 -15.41
CA ALA A 588 9.01 -8.31 -14.48
C ALA A 588 10.34 -7.61 -14.18
N LEU A 589 11.45 -8.02 -14.82
CA LEU A 589 12.76 -7.40 -14.69
C LEU A 589 12.97 -6.33 -15.78
N GLU A 590 13.23 -5.09 -15.38
CA GLU A 590 13.28 -3.95 -16.31
C GLU A 590 14.56 -3.94 -17.17
N ARG A 591 14.37 -3.90 -18.50
CA ARG A 591 15.44 -3.99 -19.52
C ARG A 591 15.25 -2.96 -20.64
N TRP A 592 15.79 -1.76 -20.44
CA TRP A 592 15.59 -0.61 -21.32
C TRP A 592 16.46 -0.64 -22.59
N PRO A 593 15.94 -0.34 -23.79
CA PRO A 593 16.75 -0.23 -25.00
C PRO A 593 17.82 0.87 -24.92
N VAL A 594 19.03 0.58 -25.38
CA VAL A 594 20.16 1.53 -25.39
C VAL A 594 19.87 2.76 -26.25
N ASP A 595 19.20 2.60 -27.40
CA ASP A 595 18.90 3.71 -28.30
C ASP A 595 17.92 4.73 -27.67
N LEU A 596 16.99 4.22 -26.84
CA LEU A 596 16.06 5.05 -26.07
C LEU A 596 16.81 5.86 -25.01
N PHE A 597 17.76 5.24 -24.31
CA PHE A 597 18.67 5.91 -23.38
C PHE A 597 19.57 6.95 -24.07
N ALA A 598 20.13 6.62 -25.23
CA ALA A 598 21.02 7.51 -25.99
C ALA A 598 20.28 8.78 -26.44
N ASN A 599 19.02 8.65 -26.84
CA ASN A 599 18.18 9.77 -27.24
C ASN A 599 17.70 10.61 -26.03
N LEU A 600 17.21 9.95 -24.96
CA LEU A 600 16.53 10.63 -23.86
C LEU A 600 17.48 11.15 -22.77
N LEU A 601 18.55 10.40 -22.46
CA LEU A 601 19.44 10.62 -21.31
C LEU A 601 20.92 10.35 -21.69
N PRO A 602 21.48 11.08 -22.68
CA PRO A 602 22.78 10.76 -23.26
C PRO A 602 23.91 10.74 -22.22
N ARG A 603 23.90 11.68 -21.26
CA ARG A 603 24.93 11.75 -20.21
C ARG A 603 24.87 10.55 -19.25
N HIS A 604 23.68 10.06 -18.92
CA HIS A 604 23.52 8.88 -18.06
C HIS A 604 23.97 7.61 -18.76
N LEU A 605 23.80 7.51 -20.09
CA LEU A 605 24.32 6.39 -20.85
C LEU A 605 25.86 6.35 -20.83
N GLU A 606 26.54 7.49 -20.96
CA GLU A 606 28.01 7.57 -20.76
C GLU A 606 28.43 7.08 -19.36
N ILE A 607 27.70 7.52 -18.32
CA ILE A 607 27.95 7.14 -16.93
C ILE A 607 27.72 5.63 -16.72
N VAL A 608 26.65 5.05 -17.27
CA VAL A 608 26.37 3.61 -17.21
C VAL A 608 27.41 2.80 -17.98
N TYR A 609 27.91 3.27 -19.13
CA TYR A 609 29.02 2.62 -19.83
C TYR A 609 30.33 2.65 -19.03
N GLU A 610 30.65 3.75 -18.35
CA GLU A 610 31.85 3.83 -17.50
C GLU A 610 31.73 2.97 -16.23
N ILE A 611 30.54 2.91 -15.62
CA ILE A 611 30.23 1.95 -14.54
C ILE A 611 30.41 0.52 -15.04
N ASN A 612 29.85 0.17 -16.22
CA ASN A 612 29.98 -1.17 -16.79
C ASN A 612 31.44 -1.51 -17.13
N ARG A 613 32.21 -0.58 -17.70
CA ARG A 613 33.64 -0.76 -17.99
C ARG A 613 34.42 -1.09 -16.72
N ARG A 614 34.31 -0.26 -15.67
CA ARG A 614 34.99 -0.50 -14.39
C ARG A 614 34.49 -1.76 -13.68
N HIS A 615 33.20 -2.09 -13.79
CA HIS A 615 32.66 -3.35 -13.26
C HIS A 615 33.27 -4.56 -13.97
N LEU A 616 33.26 -4.58 -15.30
CA LEU A 616 33.81 -5.68 -16.10
C LEU A 616 35.34 -5.80 -15.96
N GLU A 617 36.06 -4.70 -15.74
CA GLU A 617 37.49 -4.73 -15.35
C GLU A 617 37.69 -5.41 -13.98
N ARG A 618 36.83 -5.14 -12.99
CA ARG A 618 36.84 -5.85 -11.69
C ARG A 618 36.48 -7.34 -11.84
N VAL A 619 35.51 -7.68 -12.69
CA VAL A 619 35.13 -9.07 -12.98
C VAL A 619 36.28 -9.80 -13.69
N ALA A 620 36.92 -9.20 -14.69
CA ALA A 620 38.04 -9.78 -15.42
C ALA A 620 39.29 -9.96 -14.54
N ALA A 621 39.54 -9.04 -13.61
CA ALA A 621 40.63 -9.15 -12.64
C ALA A 621 40.37 -10.26 -11.59
N LYS A 622 39.12 -10.46 -11.16
CA LYS A 622 38.74 -11.49 -10.18
C LYS A 622 38.52 -12.88 -10.80
N TYR A 623 38.11 -12.95 -12.06
CA TYR A 623 37.86 -14.18 -12.82
C TYR A 623 38.56 -14.16 -14.20
N PRO A 624 39.92 -14.18 -14.25
CA PRO A 624 40.64 -14.08 -15.52
C PRO A 624 40.28 -15.21 -16.50
N GLY A 625 39.80 -14.84 -17.68
CA GLY A 625 39.44 -15.76 -18.76
C GLY A 625 37.98 -16.21 -18.81
N ASP A 626 37.14 -15.91 -17.81
CA ASP A 626 35.70 -16.23 -17.83
C ASP A 626 34.90 -15.20 -18.65
N SER A 627 35.07 -15.25 -19.98
CA SER A 627 34.35 -14.39 -20.93
C SER A 627 32.83 -14.62 -20.91
N GLY A 628 32.39 -15.82 -20.53
CA GLY A 628 30.97 -16.12 -20.32
C GLY A 628 30.38 -15.32 -19.16
N ARG A 629 31.07 -15.26 -18.02
CA ARG A 629 30.68 -14.43 -16.86
C ARG A 629 30.76 -12.94 -17.17
N LEU A 630 31.77 -12.48 -17.90
CA LEU A 630 31.82 -11.09 -18.37
C LEU A 630 30.57 -10.72 -19.19
N SER A 631 30.09 -11.62 -20.05
CA SER A 631 28.83 -11.40 -20.78
C SER A 631 27.59 -11.42 -19.88
N ARG A 632 27.52 -12.32 -18.89
CA ARG A 632 26.35 -12.46 -18.00
C ARG A 632 26.25 -11.37 -16.92
N MET A 633 27.39 -10.85 -16.44
CA MET A 633 27.45 -9.79 -15.41
C MET A 633 27.44 -8.38 -15.99
N SER A 634 27.50 -8.23 -17.32
CA SER A 634 27.39 -6.93 -17.98
C SER A 634 26.07 -6.24 -17.63
N LEU A 635 26.13 -4.93 -17.39
CA LEU A 635 24.94 -4.07 -17.31
C LEU A 635 24.30 -3.87 -18.70
N ILE A 636 25.06 -4.13 -19.76
CA ILE A 636 24.62 -4.02 -21.16
C ILE A 636 24.44 -5.42 -21.75
N GLU A 637 23.21 -5.75 -22.12
CA GLU A 637 22.85 -7.01 -22.78
C GLU A 637 23.07 -6.88 -24.30
N GLU A 638 23.87 -7.80 -24.85
CA GLU A 638 24.20 -7.88 -26.28
C GLU A 638 23.31 -8.92 -26.97
N GLY A 639 22.48 -8.51 -27.94
CA GLY A 639 21.65 -9.41 -28.73
C GLY A 639 20.44 -8.72 -29.34
N GLY A 640 20.34 -8.70 -30.68
CA GLY A 640 19.31 -7.91 -31.37
C GLY A 640 19.52 -6.42 -31.13
N GLN A 641 18.55 -5.75 -30.48
CA GLN A 641 18.71 -4.39 -29.97
C GLN A 641 19.32 -4.44 -28.57
N LYS A 642 20.45 -3.73 -28.35
CA LYS A 642 21.12 -3.68 -27.04
C LYS A 642 20.22 -3.12 -25.95
N ARG A 643 20.34 -3.67 -24.73
CA ARG A 643 19.55 -3.23 -23.56
C ARG A 643 20.42 -2.97 -22.34
N ILE A 644 19.93 -2.13 -21.44
CA ILE A 644 20.48 -1.92 -20.10
C ILE A 644 19.65 -2.76 -19.11
N ASN A 645 20.31 -3.60 -18.32
CA ASN A 645 19.68 -4.40 -17.28
C ASN A 645 19.69 -3.63 -15.95
N MET A 646 18.51 -3.21 -15.49
CA MET A 646 18.40 -2.31 -14.33
C MET A 646 18.67 -3.02 -13.00
N ALA A 647 18.45 -4.34 -12.92
CA ALA A 647 18.78 -5.13 -11.74
C ALA A 647 20.30 -5.25 -11.56
N HIS A 648 21.05 -5.48 -12.65
CA HIS A 648 22.52 -5.50 -12.62
C HIS A 648 23.09 -4.14 -12.18
N LEU A 649 22.51 -3.03 -12.65
CA LEU A 649 22.86 -1.69 -12.20
C LEU A 649 22.61 -1.50 -10.69
N CYS A 650 21.42 -1.88 -10.19
CA CYS A 650 21.11 -1.83 -8.75
C CYS A 650 22.11 -2.61 -7.90
N ILE A 651 22.45 -3.85 -8.28
CA ILE A 651 23.36 -4.72 -7.51
C ILE A 651 24.78 -4.14 -7.49
N VAL A 652 25.27 -3.62 -8.61
CA VAL A 652 26.62 -3.05 -8.72
C VAL A 652 26.73 -1.72 -7.95
N GLY A 653 25.71 -0.86 -8.02
CA GLY A 653 25.68 0.45 -7.37
C GLY A 653 25.17 0.50 -5.92
N SER A 654 24.88 -0.63 -5.28
CA SER A 654 24.38 -0.69 -3.89
C SER A 654 25.30 -1.48 -2.96
N HIS A 655 25.33 -1.15 -1.67
CA HIS A 655 26.09 -1.90 -0.63
C HIS A 655 25.32 -3.10 -0.06
N ALA A 656 23.99 -3.12 -0.17
CA ALA A 656 23.12 -4.21 0.28
C ALA A 656 22.04 -4.54 -0.76
N VAL A 657 21.63 -5.82 -0.79
CA VAL A 657 20.61 -6.40 -1.67
C VAL A 657 19.78 -7.38 -0.85
N ASN A 658 18.45 -7.28 -0.81
CA ASN A 658 17.63 -8.25 -0.06
C ASN A 658 16.35 -8.73 -0.75
N GLY A 659 15.96 -9.97 -0.42
CA GLY A 659 14.64 -10.55 -0.71
C GLY A 659 13.68 -10.45 0.50
N VAL A 660 12.41 -10.79 0.26
CA VAL A 660 11.27 -10.50 1.17
C VAL A 660 10.59 -11.73 1.81
N ALA A 661 11.16 -12.91 1.58
CA ALA A 661 10.94 -14.17 2.31
C ALA A 661 12.23 -14.99 2.21
N GLN A 662 12.46 -15.95 3.10
CA GLN A 662 13.74 -16.68 3.14
C GLN A 662 13.97 -17.47 1.85
N ILE A 663 13.01 -18.31 1.45
CA ILE A 663 13.05 -19.09 0.19
C ILE A 663 13.28 -18.19 -1.04
N HIS A 664 12.61 -17.04 -1.11
CA HIS A 664 12.81 -16.07 -2.19
C HIS A 664 14.25 -15.53 -2.21
N SER A 665 14.79 -15.19 -1.04
CA SER A 665 16.17 -14.69 -0.90
C SER A 665 17.20 -15.74 -1.32
N ASP A 666 16.92 -17.03 -1.08
CA ASP A 666 17.77 -18.15 -1.51
C ASP A 666 17.68 -18.40 -3.02
N ILE A 667 16.50 -18.32 -3.63
CA ILE A 667 16.33 -18.39 -5.10
C ILE A 667 17.18 -17.31 -5.79
N LEU A 668 17.13 -16.05 -5.31
CA LEU A 668 17.91 -14.95 -5.90
C LEU A 668 19.43 -15.23 -5.90
N LYS A 669 19.96 -15.83 -4.82
CA LYS A 669 21.38 -16.22 -4.72
C LYS A 669 21.73 -17.46 -5.56
N ALA A 670 20.78 -18.38 -5.75
CA ALA A 670 20.99 -19.64 -6.47
C ALA A 670 20.86 -19.51 -7.99
N THR A 671 19.95 -18.66 -8.48
CA THR A 671 19.61 -18.52 -9.91
C THR A 671 19.95 -17.13 -10.44
N ILE A 672 19.05 -16.15 -10.27
CA ILE A 672 19.05 -14.89 -11.04
C ILE A 672 20.32 -14.05 -10.81
N PHE A 673 20.77 -13.92 -9.56
CA PHE A 673 21.92 -13.09 -9.19
C PHE A 673 23.14 -13.91 -8.75
N LYS A 674 23.18 -15.21 -9.07
CA LYS A 674 24.24 -16.16 -8.69
C LYS A 674 25.66 -15.64 -8.95
N ASP A 675 25.94 -15.16 -10.16
CA ASP A 675 27.30 -14.72 -10.51
C ASP A 675 27.72 -13.42 -9.77
N PHE A 676 26.75 -12.59 -9.36
CA PHE A 676 26.99 -11.45 -8.46
C PHE A 676 27.18 -11.88 -7.00
N PHE A 677 26.41 -12.86 -6.52
CA PHE A 677 26.58 -13.43 -5.19
C PHE A 677 27.95 -14.11 -5.02
N GLU A 678 28.45 -14.81 -6.04
CA GLU A 678 29.83 -15.35 -6.05
C GLU A 678 30.90 -14.24 -6.02
N MET A 679 30.60 -13.06 -6.57
CA MET A 679 31.52 -11.92 -6.60
C MET A 679 31.53 -11.12 -5.30
N GLU A 680 30.36 -10.80 -4.74
CA GLU A 680 30.18 -9.89 -3.60
C GLU A 680 29.15 -10.45 -2.59
N PRO A 681 29.39 -11.63 -1.97
CA PRO A 681 28.38 -12.38 -1.21
C PRO A 681 27.82 -11.61 -0.02
N ASN A 682 28.65 -10.78 0.61
CA ASN A 682 28.28 -9.96 1.79
C ASN A 682 27.16 -8.95 1.51
N LYS A 683 26.82 -8.65 0.24
CA LYS A 683 25.71 -7.77 -0.11
C LYS A 683 24.34 -8.39 0.15
N PHE A 684 24.21 -9.73 0.06
CA PHE A 684 22.92 -10.40 -0.05
C PHE A 684 22.32 -10.78 1.30
N GLN A 685 21.12 -10.27 1.61
CA GLN A 685 20.39 -10.46 2.86
C GLN A 685 18.94 -10.96 2.63
N ASN A 686 18.25 -11.31 3.72
CA ASN A 686 16.79 -11.52 3.79
C ASN A 686 16.17 -10.44 4.71
N LYS A 687 14.90 -10.08 4.45
CA LYS A 687 13.99 -9.42 5.41
C LYS A 687 12.53 -9.87 5.19
N THR A 688 12.06 -10.90 5.90
CA THR A 688 10.67 -11.40 5.76
C THR A 688 9.61 -10.42 6.31
N ASN A 689 8.46 -10.34 5.65
CA ASN A 689 7.32 -9.47 5.99
C ASN A 689 6.57 -9.83 7.29
N GLY A 690 5.65 -8.96 7.76
CA GLY A 690 4.76 -9.20 8.92
C GLY A 690 3.58 -8.21 9.04
N ILE A 691 2.45 -8.62 9.63
CA ILE A 691 1.19 -7.89 9.83
C ILE A 691 1.09 -7.20 11.22
N THR A 692 0.05 -6.40 11.44
CA THR A 692 -0.26 -5.85 12.78
C THR A 692 -1.22 -6.78 13.50
N PRO A 693 -0.97 -7.10 14.78
CA PRO A 693 -1.97 -7.69 15.64
C PRO A 693 -3.03 -6.71 16.17
N ARG A 694 -2.89 -5.39 16.02
CA ARG A 694 -3.86 -4.45 16.59
C ARG A 694 -5.13 -4.38 15.74
N ARG A 695 -5.01 -4.12 14.43
CA ARG A 695 -6.10 -4.48 13.51
C ARG A 695 -6.39 -5.97 13.51
N TRP A 696 -5.45 -6.80 13.06
CA TRP A 696 -5.74 -8.19 12.65
C TRP A 696 -5.83 -9.17 13.82
N LEU A 697 -6.12 -8.68 15.02
CA LEU A 697 -6.57 -9.50 16.14
C LEU A 697 -7.44 -8.67 17.08
N VAL A 698 -6.96 -7.54 17.60
CA VAL A 698 -7.71 -6.83 18.66
C VAL A 698 -8.96 -6.13 18.13
N MET A 699 -8.86 -5.40 17.00
CA MET A 699 -10.01 -4.79 16.33
C MET A 699 -10.97 -5.84 15.76
N CYS A 700 -10.52 -6.61 14.76
CA CYS A 700 -11.45 -7.42 13.98
C CYS A 700 -11.93 -8.67 14.72
N ASN A 701 -11.34 -9.00 15.88
CA ASN A 701 -11.60 -10.26 16.58
C ASN A 701 -11.45 -10.08 18.10
N PRO A 702 -12.20 -9.14 18.72
CA PRO A 702 -11.98 -8.73 20.11
C PRO A 702 -12.19 -9.89 21.08
N GLY A 703 -13.15 -10.77 20.81
CA GLY A 703 -13.37 -11.99 21.60
C GLY A 703 -12.16 -12.96 21.59
N LEU A 704 -11.37 -13.00 20.51
CA LEU A 704 -10.13 -13.80 20.51
C LEU A 704 -9.02 -13.07 21.27
N ALA A 705 -8.93 -11.75 21.14
CA ALA A 705 -7.98 -10.95 21.90
C ALA A 705 -8.24 -11.01 23.42
N GLU A 706 -9.51 -11.00 23.85
CA GLU A 706 -9.92 -11.20 25.24
C GLU A 706 -9.56 -12.60 25.74
N VAL A 707 -9.95 -13.67 25.00
CA VAL A 707 -9.63 -15.07 25.36
C VAL A 707 -8.11 -15.32 25.45
N ILE A 708 -7.29 -14.57 24.71
CA ILE A 708 -5.83 -14.56 24.85
C ILE A 708 -5.40 -13.76 26.09
N ALA A 709 -5.93 -12.55 26.29
CA ALA A 709 -5.59 -11.67 27.40
C ALA A 709 -5.93 -12.27 28.77
N GLU A 710 -7.03 -13.01 28.90
CA GLU A 710 -7.37 -13.76 30.13
C GLU A 710 -6.35 -14.86 30.50
N ARG A 711 -5.41 -15.21 29.59
CA ARG A 711 -4.44 -16.30 29.78
C ARG A 711 -3.00 -15.81 29.87
N ILE A 712 -2.62 -14.77 29.10
CA ILE A 712 -1.24 -14.25 29.07
C ILE A 712 -1.10 -12.75 29.39
N GLY A 713 -2.19 -12.04 29.72
CA GLY A 713 -2.21 -10.58 29.86
C GLY A 713 -2.22 -9.86 28.50
N GLU A 714 -2.14 -8.53 28.49
CA GLU A 714 -2.34 -7.71 27.27
C GLU A 714 -1.05 -7.35 26.52
N ASP A 715 0.13 -7.59 27.10
CA ASP A 715 1.39 -7.08 26.53
C ASP A 715 1.78 -7.74 25.19
N PHE A 716 1.21 -8.89 24.83
CA PHE A 716 1.34 -9.48 23.48
C PHE A 716 0.91 -8.54 22.35
N ILE A 717 0.07 -7.55 22.65
CA ILE A 717 -0.38 -6.54 21.69
C ILE A 717 0.78 -5.59 21.32
N ARG A 718 1.82 -5.45 22.15
CA ARG A 718 3.09 -4.77 21.81
C ARG A 718 4.25 -5.70 21.45
N ASP A 719 4.15 -6.97 21.80
CA ASP A 719 5.22 -7.96 21.70
C ASP A 719 4.63 -9.32 21.29
N LEU A 720 4.35 -9.49 20.00
CA LEU A 720 3.54 -10.60 19.50
C LEU A 720 4.19 -11.98 19.69
N ASP A 721 5.50 -12.04 19.94
CA ASP A 721 6.19 -13.28 20.27
C ASP A 721 5.72 -13.87 21.61
N GLN A 722 5.07 -13.09 22.48
CA GLN A 722 4.41 -13.61 23.69
C GLN A 722 3.26 -14.58 23.40
N LEU A 723 2.68 -14.58 22.18
CA LEU A 723 1.70 -15.60 21.76
C LEU A 723 2.27 -17.03 21.83
N GLN A 724 3.59 -17.23 21.79
CA GLN A 724 4.21 -18.53 22.03
C GLN A 724 3.82 -19.12 23.39
N GLY A 725 3.51 -18.27 24.39
CA GLY A 725 2.99 -18.66 25.69
C GLY A 725 1.65 -19.41 25.63
N LEU A 726 0.88 -19.27 24.55
CA LEU A 726 -0.38 -20.00 24.36
C LEU A 726 -0.18 -21.50 24.13
N ARG A 727 1.03 -21.95 23.74
CA ARG A 727 1.36 -23.37 23.53
C ARG A 727 1.13 -24.23 24.78
N GLN A 728 1.16 -23.66 25.99
CA GLN A 728 0.89 -24.40 27.23
C GLN A 728 -0.61 -24.72 27.42
N TYR A 729 -1.52 -23.92 26.85
CA TYR A 729 -2.98 -24.08 26.96
C TYR A 729 -3.58 -24.97 25.85
N VAL A 730 -2.77 -25.55 24.96
CA VAL A 730 -3.26 -26.38 23.83
C VAL A 730 -3.92 -27.70 24.25
N ASN A 731 -3.83 -28.08 25.53
CA ASN A 731 -4.58 -29.21 26.11
C ASN A 731 -5.55 -28.77 27.23
N ASP A 732 -5.80 -27.46 27.37
CA ASP A 732 -6.78 -26.94 28.32
C ASP A 732 -8.19 -26.99 27.69
N GLU A 733 -9.09 -27.76 28.31
CA GLU A 733 -10.45 -27.98 27.79
C GLU A 733 -11.32 -26.72 27.81
N ALA A 734 -11.02 -25.74 28.66
CA ALA A 734 -11.69 -24.44 28.64
C ALA A 734 -11.17 -23.62 27.46
N PHE A 735 -9.86 -23.40 27.36
CA PHE A 735 -9.27 -22.61 26.27
C PHE A 735 -9.60 -23.16 24.87
N ILE A 736 -9.60 -24.49 24.67
CA ILE A 736 -10.05 -25.12 23.42
C ILE A 736 -11.51 -24.78 23.11
N ARG A 737 -12.40 -24.84 24.10
CA ARG A 737 -13.82 -24.51 23.95
C ARG A 737 -14.00 -23.02 23.67
N ASP A 738 -13.26 -22.16 24.35
CA ASP A 738 -13.44 -20.71 24.30
C ASP A 738 -12.95 -20.13 22.95
N VAL A 739 -11.81 -20.61 22.44
CA VAL A 739 -11.34 -20.31 21.06
C VAL A 739 -12.33 -20.83 20.00
N ALA A 740 -12.89 -22.03 20.20
CA ALA A 740 -13.90 -22.58 19.28
C ALA A 740 -15.23 -21.79 19.31
N LYS A 741 -15.65 -21.32 20.49
CA LYS A 741 -16.83 -20.45 20.67
C LYS A 741 -16.68 -19.15 19.88
N VAL A 742 -15.57 -18.43 20.06
CA VAL A 742 -15.30 -17.17 19.33
C VAL A 742 -15.32 -17.39 17.82
N LYS A 743 -14.67 -18.45 17.30
CA LYS A 743 -14.73 -18.78 15.87
C LYS A 743 -16.17 -18.99 15.38
N GLN A 744 -17.01 -19.67 16.16
CA GLN A 744 -18.41 -19.91 15.80
C GLN A 744 -19.27 -18.65 15.88
N GLU A 745 -18.99 -17.74 16.81
CA GLU A 745 -19.66 -16.44 16.96
C GLU A 745 -19.31 -15.49 15.79
N ASN A 746 -18.03 -15.39 15.42
CA ASN A 746 -17.59 -14.64 14.23
C ASN A 746 -18.25 -15.16 12.95
N LYS A 747 -18.38 -16.49 12.82
CA LYS A 747 -19.07 -17.14 11.68
C LYS A 747 -20.58 -16.88 11.67
N LEU A 748 -21.22 -16.73 12.83
CA LEU A 748 -22.63 -16.38 12.93
C LEU A 748 -22.86 -14.91 12.55
N LYS A 749 -22.04 -13.98 13.07
CA LYS A 749 -22.08 -12.56 12.65
C LYS A 749 -21.92 -12.42 11.13
N PHE A 750 -20.86 -13.03 10.56
CA PHE A 750 -20.60 -12.94 9.13
C PHE A 750 -21.67 -13.64 8.27
N ALA A 751 -22.32 -14.70 8.77
CA ALA A 751 -23.44 -15.34 8.07
C ALA A 751 -24.66 -14.43 7.95
N VAL A 752 -25.01 -13.67 8.99
CA VAL A 752 -26.10 -12.68 8.94
C VAL A 752 -25.78 -11.61 7.89
N HIS A 753 -24.61 -10.99 7.97
CA HIS A 753 -24.15 -9.98 7.01
C HIS A 753 -24.18 -10.49 5.54
N LEU A 754 -23.76 -11.73 5.28
CA LEU A 754 -23.81 -12.32 3.94
C LEU A 754 -25.24 -12.63 3.47
N GLU A 755 -26.14 -13.07 4.36
CA GLU A 755 -27.56 -13.26 4.03
C GLU A 755 -28.27 -11.93 3.76
N GLU A 756 -27.88 -10.87 4.45
CA GLU A 756 -28.41 -9.52 4.25
C GLU A 756 -27.87 -8.86 2.99
N HIS A 757 -26.58 -8.96 2.68
CA HIS A 757 -26.00 -8.33 1.50
C HIS A 757 -26.32 -9.09 0.20
N TYR A 758 -26.05 -10.41 0.18
CA TYR A 758 -26.13 -11.22 -1.05
C TYR A 758 -27.45 -11.97 -1.24
N LYS A 759 -28.33 -12.00 -0.22
CA LYS A 759 -29.60 -12.76 -0.20
C LYS A 759 -29.45 -14.27 -0.43
N VAL A 760 -28.25 -14.82 -0.24
CA VAL A 760 -27.94 -16.26 -0.35
C VAL A 760 -27.88 -16.86 1.05
N LYS A 761 -28.82 -17.75 1.38
CA LYS A 761 -28.81 -18.46 2.67
C LYS A 761 -27.60 -19.39 2.81
N ILE A 762 -26.85 -19.27 3.92
CA ILE A 762 -25.67 -20.09 4.20
C ILE A 762 -25.83 -20.95 5.46
N ASN A 763 -24.94 -21.91 5.66
CA ASN A 763 -24.92 -22.74 6.87
C ASN A 763 -23.72 -22.32 7.75
N PRO A 764 -23.94 -21.65 8.90
CA PRO A 764 -22.83 -21.20 9.78
C PRO A 764 -22.09 -22.35 10.49
N ASN A 765 -22.59 -23.59 10.40
CA ASN A 765 -21.91 -24.81 10.86
C ASN A 765 -21.01 -25.42 9.77
N SER A 766 -21.14 -24.97 8.51
CA SER A 766 -20.24 -25.36 7.43
C SER A 766 -18.84 -24.82 7.66
N MET A 767 -17.84 -25.44 7.05
CA MET A 767 -16.48 -24.89 7.02
C MET A 767 -16.44 -23.68 6.08
N PHE A 768 -15.97 -22.54 6.58
CA PHE A 768 -15.77 -21.32 5.81
C PHE A 768 -14.38 -21.37 5.16
N ASP A 769 -14.40 -21.51 3.84
CA ASP A 769 -13.27 -21.85 2.97
C ASP A 769 -12.97 -20.63 2.09
N ILE A 770 -11.92 -19.88 2.43
CA ILE A 770 -11.78 -18.48 1.99
C ILE A 770 -10.50 -18.22 1.17
N GLN A 771 -10.69 -17.80 -0.09
CA GLN A 771 -9.63 -17.35 -1.00
C GLN A 771 -9.80 -15.87 -1.37
N VAL A 772 -9.40 -14.98 -0.46
CA VAL A 772 -9.47 -13.52 -0.69
C VAL A 772 -8.11 -12.92 -1.02
N LYS A 773 -7.95 -12.47 -2.28
CA LYS A 773 -6.75 -11.88 -2.88
C LYS A 773 -7.06 -11.44 -4.31
N ARG A 774 -6.27 -10.50 -4.86
CA ARG A 774 -6.35 -10.10 -6.29
C ARG A 774 -6.45 -11.33 -7.21
N ILE A 775 -7.33 -11.24 -8.20
CA ILE A 775 -7.50 -12.28 -9.22
C ILE A 775 -6.32 -12.22 -10.19
N HIS A 776 -5.58 -13.33 -10.31
CA HIS A 776 -4.40 -13.45 -11.18
C HIS A 776 -4.09 -14.93 -11.39
N GLU A 777 -3.73 -15.33 -12.62
CA GLU A 777 -3.44 -16.73 -12.96
C GLU A 777 -2.46 -17.43 -11.99
N TYR A 778 -1.34 -16.81 -11.60
CA TYR A 778 -0.36 -17.43 -10.68
C TYR A 778 -0.88 -17.65 -9.25
N LYS A 779 -1.92 -16.90 -8.84
CA LYS A 779 -2.61 -17.05 -7.55
C LYS A 779 -3.70 -18.13 -7.57
N ARG A 780 -3.92 -18.73 -8.76
CA ARG A 780 -4.65 -19.96 -9.04
C ARG A 780 -6.05 -20.06 -8.41
N GLN A 781 -6.85 -18.98 -8.49
CA GLN A 781 -8.30 -19.09 -8.26
C GLN A 781 -8.94 -20.18 -9.15
N LEU A 782 -8.41 -20.41 -10.36
CA LEU A 782 -8.82 -21.51 -11.24
C LEU A 782 -8.62 -22.91 -10.62
N LEU A 783 -7.54 -23.14 -9.88
CA LEU A 783 -7.31 -24.41 -9.18
C LEU A 783 -8.39 -24.65 -8.12
N ASN A 784 -8.83 -23.59 -7.42
CA ASN A 784 -9.95 -23.69 -6.49
C ASN A 784 -11.29 -23.92 -7.20
N CYS A 785 -11.55 -23.25 -8.34
CA CYS A 785 -12.73 -23.56 -9.18
C CYS A 785 -12.80 -25.04 -9.57
N LEU A 786 -11.67 -25.67 -9.94
CA LEU A 786 -11.62 -27.10 -10.28
C LEU A 786 -11.90 -28.01 -9.06
N HIS A 787 -11.51 -27.60 -7.85
CA HIS A 787 -11.90 -28.28 -6.61
C HIS A 787 -13.40 -28.14 -6.31
N ILE A 788 -13.97 -26.94 -6.45
CA ILE A 788 -15.41 -26.69 -6.25
C ILE A 788 -16.24 -27.55 -7.21
N ILE A 789 -15.88 -27.58 -8.50
CA ILE A 789 -16.57 -28.39 -9.51
C ILE A 789 -16.43 -29.89 -9.21
N CYS A 790 -15.25 -30.34 -8.78
CA CYS A 790 -15.03 -31.73 -8.35
C CYS A 790 -15.90 -32.12 -7.15
N TYR A 791 -15.95 -31.27 -6.10
CA TYR A 791 -16.77 -31.52 -4.91
C TYR A 791 -18.27 -31.52 -5.25
N TYR A 792 -18.73 -30.60 -6.09
CA TYR A 792 -20.09 -30.60 -6.65
C TYR A 792 -20.40 -31.91 -7.39
N ASN A 793 -19.56 -32.31 -8.35
CA ASN A 793 -19.75 -33.55 -9.12
C ASN A 793 -19.81 -34.79 -8.22
N ARG A 794 -18.97 -34.85 -7.18
CA ARG A 794 -18.95 -35.92 -6.18
C ARG A 794 -20.24 -35.93 -5.33
N ILE A 795 -20.75 -34.78 -4.91
CA ILE A 795 -22.06 -34.66 -4.23
C ILE A 795 -23.20 -35.15 -5.15
N LYS A 796 -23.21 -34.75 -6.42
CA LYS A 796 -24.23 -35.21 -7.40
C LYS A 796 -24.17 -36.71 -7.67
N LYS A 797 -22.98 -37.33 -7.61
CA LYS A 797 -22.73 -38.77 -7.80
C LYS A 797 -23.12 -39.61 -6.58
N GLU A 798 -22.88 -39.11 -5.36
CA GLU A 798 -23.24 -39.78 -4.10
C GLU A 798 -24.14 -38.88 -3.22
N PRO A 799 -25.39 -38.60 -3.64
CA PRO A 799 -26.23 -37.57 -3.01
C PRO A 799 -26.68 -37.91 -1.58
N ASN A 800 -26.63 -39.19 -1.19
CA ASN A 800 -27.04 -39.66 0.14
C ASN A 800 -25.87 -39.77 1.15
N LYS A 801 -24.65 -39.40 0.76
CA LYS A 801 -23.43 -39.50 1.58
C LYS A 801 -23.27 -38.31 2.53
N GLN A 802 -22.67 -38.55 3.69
CA GLN A 802 -22.36 -37.52 4.70
C GLN A 802 -21.09 -36.74 4.33
N TRP A 803 -21.26 -35.82 3.37
CA TRP A 803 -20.30 -34.79 2.99
C TRP A 803 -20.06 -33.80 4.14
N THR A 804 -18.85 -33.26 4.25
CA THR A 804 -18.57 -32.11 5.13
C THR A 804 -19.17 -30.86 4.48
N PRO A 805 -20.08 -30.12 5.15
CA PRO A 805 -20.64 -28.90 4.56
C PRO A 805 -19.55 -27.83 4.39
N ARG A 806 -19.50 -27.17 3.23
CA ARG A 806 -18.59 -26.03 2.96
C ARG A 806 -19.35 -24.80 2.45
N THR A 807 -18.94 -23.62 2.89
CA THR A 807 -19.24 -22.36 2.22
C THR A 807 -17.92 -21.81 1.68
N VAL A 808 -17.71 -21.93 0.38
CA VAL A 808 -16.50 -21.48 -0.32
C VAL A 808 -16.67 -20.03 -0.75
N MET A 809 -15.75 -19.16 -0.36
CA MET A 809 -15.81 -17.72 -0.54
C MET A 809 -14.56 -17.23 -1.27
N ILE A 810 -14.72 -16.76 -2.50
CA ILE A 810 -13.61 -16.20 -3.29
C ILE A 810 -13.87 -14.71 -3.47
N GLY A 811 -12.87 -13.87 -3.18
CA GLY A 811 -13.02 -12.42 -3.26
C GLY A 811 -11.77 -11.72 -3.76
N GLY A 812 -11.95 -10.68 -4.55
CA GLY A 812 -10.85 -9.87 -5.05
C GLY A 812 -11.19 -9.12 -6.32
N LYS A 813 -10.61 -7.93 -6.44
CA LYS A 813 -10.67 -7.11 -7.65
C LYS A 813 -9.70 -7.67 -8.70
N ALA A 814 -10.17 -7.90 -9.92
CA ALA A 814 -9.31 -8.10 -11.10
C ALA A 814 -8.80 -6.72 -11.57
N ALA A 815 -7.54 -6.64 -11.98
CA ALA A 815 -7.02 -5.43 -12.61
C ALA A 815 -7.79 -5.19 -13.93
N PRO A 816 -8.32 -3.98 -14.18
CA PRO A 816 -9.15 -3.69 -15.33
C PRO A 816 -8.66 -4.28 -16.66
N GLY A 817 -7.46 -3.94 -17.14
CA GLY A 817 -6.89 -4.44 -18.40
C GLY A 817 -6.67 -5.96 -18.52
N TYR A 818 -6.92 -6.73 -17.46
CA TYR A 818 -6.59 -8.14 -17.38
C TYR A 818 -7.81 -9.02 -17.70
N HIS A 819 -8.07 -9.17 -19.00
CA HIS A 819 -9.17 -9.98 -19.55
C HIS A 819 -9.29 -11.38 -18.92
N THR A 820 -8.19 -12.15 -18.84
CA THR A 820 -8.20 -13.49 -18.22
C THR A 820 -8.68 -13.46 -16.76
N ALA A 821 -8.28 -12.45 -15.97
CA ALA A 821 -8.73 -12.32 -14.59
C ALA A 821 -10.23 -11.98 -14.47
N LYS A 822 -10.79 -11.22 -15.42
CA LYS A 822 -12.24 -10.97 -15.51
C LYS A 822 -13.01 -12.22 -15.93
N MET A 823 -12.48 -13.00 -16.87
CA MET A 823 -13.02 -14.31 -17.23
C MET A 823 -13.04 -15.28 -16.03
N ILE A 824 -12.00 -15.25 -15.18
CA ILE A 824 -11.96 -16.03 -13.92
C ILE A 824 -13.08 -15.60 -12.96
N ILE A 825 -13.33 -14.29 -12.77
CA ILE A 825 -14.48 -13.81 -11.96
C ILE A 825 -15.79 -14.33 -12.53
N ARG A 826 -16.00 -14.23 -13.85
CA ARG A 826 -17.24 -14.72 -14.49
C ARG A 826 -17.41 -16.22 -14.33
N LEU A 827 -16.34 -17.00 -14.32
CA LEU A 827 -16.39 -18.44 -14.08
C LEU A 827 -16.77 -18.75 -12.61
N ILE A 828 -16.21 -18.04 -11.63
CA ILE A 828 -16.57 -18.23 -10.21
C ILE A 828 -18.06 -17.97 -9.98
N THR A 829 -18.59 -16.87 -10.52
CA THR A 829 -20.01 -16.52 -10.39
C THR A 829 -20.91 -17.51 -11.12
N ALA A 830 -20.51 -18.00 -12.29
CA ALA A 830 -21.24 -19.04 -13.04
C ALA A 830 -21.28 -20.40 -12.32
N ILE A 831 -20.19 -20.79 -11.64
CA ILE A 831 -20.17 -21.96 -10.77
C ILE A 831 -21.15 -21.74 -9.59
N GLY A 832 -21.15 -20.56 -8.98
CA GLY A 832 -22.11 -20.18 -7.93
C GLY A 832 -23.57 -20.25 -8.38
N GLU A 833 -23.90 -19.73 -9.57
CA GLU A 833 -25.23 -19.81 -10.18
C GLU A 833 -25.76 -21.25 -10.26
N VAL A 834 -24.91 -22.21 -10.64
CA VAL A 834 -25.28 -23.63 -10.74
C VAL A 834 -25.33 -24.29 -9.36
N VAL A 835 -24.27 -24.16 -8.57
CA VAL A 835 -24.10 -24.89 -7.29
C VAL A 835 -25.12 -24.45 -6.24
N ASN A 836 -25.34 -23.14 -6.09
CA ASN A 836 -26.18 -22.61 -5.01
C ASN A 836 -27.67 -22.96 -5.18
N ASN A 837 -28.11 -23.14 -6.43
CA ASN A 837 -29.50 -23.40 -6.82
C ASN A 837 -29.81 -24.90 -7.00
N ASP A 838 -28.84 -25.80 -6.87
CA ASP A 838 -29.08 -27.23 -7.06
C ASP A 838 -29.76 -27.87 -5.82
N PRO A 839 -31.01 -28.36 -5.93
CA PRO A 839 -31.75 -28.89 -4.78
C PRO A 839 -31.20 -30.23 -4.26
N VAL A 840 -30.32 -30.91 -5.01
CA VAL A 840 -29.62 -32.11 -4.55
C VAL A 840 -28.40 -31.74 -3.70
N VAL A 841 -27.77 -30.60 -3.97
CA VAL A 841 -26.65 -30.09 -3.15
C VAL A 841 -27.17 -29.60 -1.79
N GLY A 842 -28.21 -28.78 -1.80
CA GLY A 842 -28.81 -28.20 -0.60
C GLY A 842 -27.91 -27.15 0.04
N ASP A 843 -27.56 -27.35 1.30
CA ASP A 843 -26.67 -26.50 2.12
C ASP A 843 -25.23 -27.05 2.23
N ARG A 844 -24.95 -28.20 1.60
CA ARG A 844 -23.69 -28.95 1.75
C ARG A 844 -22.52 -28.35 0.99
N LEU A 845 -22.80 -27.56 -0.04
CA LEU A 845 -21.84 -26.72 -0.72
C LEU A 845 -22.54 -25.42 -1.12
N LYS A 846 -22.01 -24.29 -0.66
CA LYS A 846 -22.32 -22.95 -1.19
C LYS A 846 -21.05 -22.32 -1.74
N VAL A 847 -21.19 -21.49 -2.78
CA VAL A 847 -20.10 -20.81 -3.48
C VAL A 847 -20.49 -19.35 -3.60
N ILE A 848 -19.74 -18.46 -2.94
CA ILE A 848 -20.02 -17.03 -2.90
C ILE A 848 -18.82 -16.28 -3.48
N PHE A 849 -19.11 -15.35 -4.40
CA PHE A 849 -18.15 -14.31 -4.76
C PHE A 849 -18.31 -13.15 -3.78
N LEU A 850 -17.25 -12.83 -3.04
CA LEU A 850 -17.22 -11.68 -2.14
C LEU A 850 -16.97 -10.41 -2.97
N GLU A 851 -18.08 -9.78 -3.34
CA GLU A 851 -18.14 -8.50 -4.05
C GLU A 851 -17.42 -7.41 -3.24
N ASN A 852 -16.76 -6.50 -3.95
CA ASN A 852 -16.03 -5.37 -3.39
C ASN A 852 -15.09 -5.70 -2.23
N TYR A 853 -14.34 -6.79 -2.34
CA TYR A 853 -13.35 -7.17 -1.33
C TYR A 853 -12.34 -6.03 -1.06
N ARG A 854 -12.55 -5.37 0.07
CA ARG A 854 -11.79 -4.26 0.67
C ARG A 854 -11.48 -4.57 2.15
N VAL A 855 -11.06 -3.60 2.98
CA VAL A 855 -10.58 -3.95 4.34
C VAL A 855 -11.71 -4.42 5.23
N THR A 856 -12.81 -3.67 5.31
CA THR A 856 -14.21 -4.09 5.54
C THR A 856 -14.37 -5.60 5.57
N LEU A 857 -14.20 -6.19 4.39
CA LEU A 857 -14.62 -7.55 4.10
C LEU A 857 -13.51 -8.54 4.46
N ALA A 858 -12.28 -8.06 4.62
CA ALA A 858 -11.21 -8.79 5.28
C ALA A 858 -11.35 -8.77 6.81
N GLU A 859 -11.73 -7.65 7.42
CA GLU A 859 -12.00 -7.51 8.86
C GLU A 859 -13.20 -8.38 9.25
N ARG A 860 -14.23 -8.51 8.40
CA ARG A 860 -15.37 -9.41 8.62
C ARG A 860 -15.07 -10.88 8.24
N ALA A 861 -14.38 -11.16 7.12
CA ALA A 861 -14.15 -12.55 6.66
C ALA A 861 -12.95 -13.26 7.30
N VAL A 862 -11.86 -12.57 7.65
CA VAL A 862 -10.66 -13.22 8.23
C VAL A 862 -10.92 -13.85 9.60
N PRO A 863 -11.63 -13.18 10.55
CA PRO A 863 -12.03 -13.78 11.82
C PRO A 863 -13.04 -14.93 11.68
N ALA A 864 -13.88 -14.89 10.63
CA ALA A 864 -14.89 -15.92 10.36
C ALA A 864 -14.34 -17.14 9.59
N ALA A 865 -13.18 -17.06 8.93
CA ALA A 865 -12.63 -18.17 8.16
C ALA A 865 -12.20 -19.36 9.03
N ASP A 866 -12.47 -20.58 8.55
CA ASP A 866 -11.86 -21.79 9.08
C ASP A 866 -10.61 -22.17 8.27
N LEU A 867 -10.69 -22.09 6.94
CA LEU A 867 -9.64 -22.48 6.00
C LEU A 867 -9.19 -21.29 5.14
N SER A 868 -7.88 -21.17 4.93
CA SER A 868 -7.25 -20.11 4.15
C SER A 868 -6.49 -20.63 2.94
N GLU A 869 -6.89 -20.20 1.75
CA GLU A 869 -6.39 -20.71 0.47
C GLU A 869 -5.15 -19.96 -0.05
N GLN A 870 -3.96 -20.53 0.16
CA GLN A 870 -2.64 -19.94 -0.13
C GLN A 870 -1.91 -20.71 -1.25
N ILE A 871 -2.63 -20.95 -2.34
CA ILE A 871 -2.34 -21.95 -3.38
C ILE A 871 -1.56 -21.45 -4.61
N SER A 872 -0.71 -20.43 -4.45
CA SER A 872 0.16 -19.92 -5.54
C SER A 872 1.11 -21.01 -6.07
N THR A 873 1.66 -20.88 -7.27
CA THR A 873 2.59 -21.89 -7.81
C THR A 873 3.95 -21.75 -7.14
N ALA A 874 4.57 -22.83 -6.64
CA ALA A 874 5.82 -22.74 -5.89
C ALA A 874 6.92 -21.98 -6.67
N GLY A 875 7.47 -20.94 -6.03
CA GLY A 875 8.42 -20.01 -6.65
C GLY A 875 7.78 -18.78 -7.31
N THR A 876 6.48 -18.51 -7.14
CA THR A 876 5.81 -17.35 -7.77
C THR A 876 5.34 -16.27 -6.79
N GLU A 877 4.96 -16.63 -5.57
CA GLU A 877 4.62 -15.66 -4.52
C GLU A 877 5.88 -15.32 -3.70
N ALA A 878 6.47 -14.14 -3.94
CA ALA A 878 7.68 -13.69 -3.22
C ALA A 878 7.53 -13.61 -1.67
N SER A 879 6.30 -13.59 -1.15
CA SER A 879 5.97 -13.66 0.28
C SER A 879 4.50 -14.03 0.52
N GLY A 880 3.55 -13.21 0.04
CA GLY A 880 2.17 -13.27 0.51
C GLY A 880 2.03 -12.66 1.92
N THR A 881 0.86 -12.08 2.22
CA THR A 881 0.61 -11.38 3.50
C THR A 881 -0.81 -11.52 4.06
N GLY A 882 -1.75 -12.04 3.26
CA GLY A 882 -3.08 -12.43 3.75
C GLY A 882 -3.00 -13.68 4.62
N ASN A 883 -2.15 -14.63 4.24
CA ASN A 883 -1.80 -15.86 4.97
C ASN A 883 -1.49 -15.58 6.46
N MET A 884 -0.65 -14.59 6.75
CA MET A 884 -0.30 -14.17 8.12
C MET A 884 -1.52 -13.74 8.95
N LYS A 885 -2.51 -13.06 8.35
CA LYS A 885 -3.74 -12.63 9.05
C LYS A 885 -4.63 -13.79 9.42
N PHE A 886 -4.78 -14.75 8.50
CA PHE A 886 -5.58 -15.94 8.71
C PHE A 886 -4.97 -16.82 9.81
N MET A 887 -3.65 -16.96 9.83
CA MET A 887 -2.90 -17.63 10.90
C MET A 887 -3.16 -17.00 12.28
N LEU A 888 -3.07 -15.67 12.38
CA LEU A 888 -3.31 -14.91 13.62
C LEU A 888 -4.77 -14.98 14.09
N ASN A 889 -5.74 -15.07 13.16
CA ASN A 889 -7.17 -15.19 13.46
C ASN A 889 -7.66 -16.64 13.60
N GLY A 890 -6.74 -17.61 13.67
CA GLY A 890 -7.09 -19.00 13.90
C GLY A 890 -7.86 -19.68 12.77
N ALA A 891 -7.53 -19.33 11.52
CA ALA A 891 -7.87 -20.15 10.36
C ALA A 891 -6.65 -21.03 10.00
N LEU A 892 -6.89 -22.29 9.65
CA LEU A 892 -5.83 -23.18 9.17
C LEU A 892 -5.48 -22.85 7.72
N THR A 893 -4.19 -22.86 7.38
CA THR A 893 -3.74 -22.60 6.01
C THR A 893 -3.65 -23.89 5.21
N ILE A 894 -4.15 -23.87 3.98
CA ILE A 894 -3.84 -24.83 2.92
C ILE A 894 -3.06 -24.11 1.81
N GLY A 895 -1.98 -24.70 1.33
CA GLY A 895 -1.10 -23.99 0.41
C GLY A 895 0.09 -24.81 -0.09
N THR A 896 0.84 -24.20 -0.99
CA THR A 896 2.13 -24.71 -1.48
C THR A 896 3.28 -24.24 -0.60
N MET A 897 4.46 -24.85 -0.75
CA MET A 897 5.71 -24.38 -0.17
C MET A 897 6.25 -23.17 -0.96
N ASP A 898 5.52 -22.06 -0.87
CA ASP A 898 5.77 -20.82 -1.60
C ASP A 898 5.77 -19.60 -0.66
N GLY A 899 6.60 -18.60 -0.96
CA GLY A 899 6.72 -17.38 -0.16
C GLY A 899 6.85 -17.61 1.35
N ALA A 900 6.05 -16.89 2.13
CA ALA A 900 6.01 -16.97 3.58
C ALA A 900 5.24 -18.19 4.12
N ASN A 901 4.56 -18.99 3.29
CA ASN A 901 3.93 -20.24 3.76
C ASN A 901 4.99 -21.20 4.33
N VAL A 902 6.22 -21.16 3.78
CA VAL A 902 7.37 -21.94 4.25
C VAL A 902 7.75 -21.55 5.68
N GLU A 903 7.82 -20.26 5.97
CA GLU A 903 8.16 -19.74 7.31
C GLU A 903 6.99 -19.91 8.29
N MET A 904 5.74 -19.87 7.81
CA MET A 904 4.56 -20.19 8.62
C MET A 904 4.51 -21.67 9.02
N ALA A 905 4.91 -22.58 8.13
CA ALA A 905 5.06 -24.00 8.42
C ALA A 905 6.13 -24.26 9.48
N GLU A 906 7.27 -23.56 9.39
CA GLU A 906 8.34 -23.60 10.40
C GLU A 906 7.85 -23.19 11.80
N GLU A 907 7.13 -22.07 11.93
CA GLU A 907 6.68 -21.57 13.25
C GLU A 907 5.45 -22.30 13.82
N ALA A 908 4.54 -22.79 12.98
CA ALA A 908 3.40 -23.60 13.42
C ALA A 908 3.79 -25.06 13.68
N GLY A 909 4.85 -25.54 13.03
CA GLY A 909 5.18 -26.95 12.83
C GLY A 909 4.38 -27.56 11.65
N ASP A 910 5.07 -28.32 10.79
CA ASP A 910 4.52 -28.89 9.53
C ASP A 910 3.17 -29.64 9.72
N ASP A 911 2.98 -30.34 10.83
CA ASP A 911 1.74 -31.06 11.14
C ASP A 911 0.51 -30.14 11.25
N ASN A 912 0.71 -28.83 11.49
CA ASN A 912 -0.33 -27.86 11.79
C ASN A 912 -0.73 -26.98 10.58
N ILE A 913 -0.19 -27.28 9.39
CA ILE A 913 -0.49 -26.60 8.12
C ILE A 913 -0.75 -27.62 7.00
N PHE A 914 -1.69 -27.32 6.09
CA PHE A 914 -2.09 -28.22 5.01
C PHE A 914 -1.26 -27.98 3.74
N ILE A 915 0.02 -28.32 3.81
CA ILE A 915 0.92 -28.26 2.64
C ILE A 915 0.59 -29.35 1.60
N PHE A 916 0.62 -28.97 0.31
CA PHE A 916 0.48 -29.85 -0.85
C PHE A 916 1.25 -29.33 -2.08
N GLY A 917 1.28 -30.15 -3.14
CA GLY A 917 1.76 -29.74 -4.47
C GLY A 917 3.28 -29.76 -4.64
N MET A 918 3.70 -29.38 -5.83
CA MET A 918 5.11 -29.26 -6.22
C MET A 918 5.87 -28.25 -5.35
N ARG A 919 7.14 -28.56 -5.06
CA ARG A 919 8.13 -27.59 -4.59
C ARG A 919 8.81 -26.91 -5.78
N VAL A 920 9.60 -25.88 -5.51
CA VAL A 920 10.35 -25.13 -6.55
C VAL A 920 11.16 -26.08 -7.44
N ASP A 921 11.91 -27.03 -6.85
CA ASP A 921 12.71 -28.01 -7.59
C ASP A 921 11.87 -28.94 -8.50
N ASP A 922 10.64 -29.27 -8.09
CA ASP A 922 9.72 -30.12 -8.88
C ASP A 922 9.14 -29.34 -10.08
N VAL A 923 8.80 -28.06 -9.88
CA VAL A 923 8.42 -27.14 -10.97
C VAL A 923 9.57 -27.02 -11.96
N ASP A 924 10.79 -26.79 -11.46
CA ASP A 924 12.02 -26.63 -12.24
C ASP A 924 12.38 -27.93 -13.00
N ALA A 925 12.06 -29.10 -12.45
CA ALA A 925 12.21 -30.39 -13.11
C ALA A 925 11.14 -30.64 -14.19
N LEU A 926 9.89 -30.23 -13.94
CA LEU A 926 8.79 -30.35 -14.89
C LEU A 926 8.93 -29.40 -16.08
N ASP A 927 9.44 -28.18 -15.88
CA ASP A 927 9.81 -27.28 -16.98
C ASP A 927 10.95 -27.84 -17.84
N LYS A 928 11.94 -28.52 -17.23
CA LYS A 928 13.01 -29.23 -17.97
C LYS A 928 12.51 -30.48 -18.70
N LYS A 929 11.47 -31.17 -18.20
CA LYS A 929 10.78 -32.30 -18.86
C LYS A 929 9.93 -31.81 -20.06
N GLY A 930 9.35 -30.62 -19.94
CA GLY A 930 8.21 -30.17 -20.74
C GLY A 930 6.89 -30.48 -20.04
N TYR A 931 6.12 -29.44 -19.73
CA TYR A 931 4.77 -29.58 -19.16
C TYR A 931 3.75 -29.81 -20.27
N HIS A 932 2.95 -30.88 -20.12
CA HIS A 932 1.87 -31.23 -21.05
C HIS A 932 0.57 -31.46 -20.26
N ALA A 933 -0.29 -30.45 -20.24
CA ALA A 933 -1.58 -30.50 -19.54
C ALA A 933 -2.47 -31.67 -19.99
N GLU A 934 -2.37 -32.08 -21.27
CA GLU A 934 -3.01 -33.27 -21.82
C GLU A 934 -2.67 -34.57 -21.08
N GLU A 935 -1.47 -34.72 -20.48
CA GLU A 935 -1.12 -35.91 -19.68
C GLU A 935 -2.07 -36.03 -18.49
N TYR A 936 -2.28 -34.94 -17.76
CA TYR A 936 -3.12 -34.88 -16.57
C TYR A 936 -4.60 -34.95 -16.91
N TYR A 937 -5.05 -34.21 -17.95
CA TYR A 937 -6.44 -34.24 -18.44
C TYR A 937 -6.88 -35.64 -18.87
N ASN A 938 -6.01 -36.40 -19.57
CA ASN A 938 -6.34 -37.77 -19.97
C ASN A 938 -6.18 -38.79 -18.81
N ARG A 939 -5.27 -38.55 -17.85
CA ARG A 939 -5.03 -39.44 -16.70
C ARG A 939 -6.08 -39.34 -15.60
N LEU A 940 -6.69 -38.17 -15.39
CA LEU A 940 -7.51 -37.85 -14.22
C LEU A 940 -8.99 -37.64 -14.57
N PRO A 941 -9.88 -38.64 -14.38
CA PRO A 941 -11.26 -38.56 -14.86
C PRO A 941 -12.09 -37.42 -14.25
N GLU A 942 -11.88 -37.07 -12.99
CA GLU A 942 -12.60 -35.98 -12.32
C GLU A 942 -12.13 -34.59 -12.79
N LEU A 943 -10.85 -34.45 -13.14
CA LEU A 943 -10.32 -33.27 -13.82
C LEU A 943 -10.91 -33.17 -15.23
N LYS A 944 -10.89 -34.27 -15.99
CA LYS A 944 -11.44 -34.33 -17.34
C LYS A 944 -12.92 -33.92 -17.35
N GLN A 945 -13.73 -34.50 -16.45
CA GLN A 945 -15.14 -34.14 -16.29
C GLN A 945 -15.33 -32.65 -15.99
N SER A 946 -14.49 -32.08 -15.13
CA SER A 946 -14.57 -30.66 -14.74
C SER A 946 -14.26 -29.73 -15.92
N ILE A 947 -13.24 -30.06 -16.72
CA ILE A 947 -12.88 -29.31 -17.93
C ILE A 947 -13.91 -29.50 -19.05
N ASP A 948 -14.41 -30.71 -19.25
CA ASP A 948 -15.47 -31.02 -20.22
C ASP A 948 -16.77 -30.24 -19.91
N GLN A 949 -17.08 -30.00 -18.63
CA GLN A 949 -18.23 -29.19 -18.22
C GLN A 949 -18.02 -27.69 -18.50
N ILE A 950 -16.82 -27.15 -18.26
CA ILE A 950 -16.48 -25.76 -18.58
C ILE A 950 -16.52 -25.54 -20.10
N ALA A 951 -15.91 -26.45 -20.87
CA ALA A 951 -15.86 -26.38 -22.34
C ALA A 951 -17.23 -26.63 -23.00
N GLY A 952 -18.04 -27.55 -22.46
CA GLY A 952 -19.34 -27.92 -22.98
C GLY A 952 -20.50 -26.99 -22.60
N GLY A 953 -20.20 -25.81 -22.03
CA GLY A 953 -21.23 -24.82 -21.69
C GLY A 953 -22.12 -25.17 -20.50
N PHE A 954 -21.76 -26.13 -19.65
CA PHE A 954 -22.57 -26.54 -18.49
C PHE A 954 -22.78 -25.39 -17.50
N PHE A 955 -21.75 -24.57 -17.30
CA PHE A 955 -21.80 -23.35 -16.49
C PHE A 955 -22.24 -22.10 -17.27
N SER A 956 -22.44 -22.20 -18.59
CA SER A 956 -22.89 -21.08 -19.43
C SER A 956 -23.93 -21.49 -20.50
N PRO A 957 -25.10 -22.08 -20.14
CA PRO A 957 -26.02 -22.68 -21.12
C PRO A 957 -26.58 -21.73 -22.19
N LYS A 958 -26.52 -20.41 -21.97
CA LYS A 958 -26.91 -19.36 -22.94
C LYS A 958 -25.80 -18.99 -23.93
N GLN A 959 -24.55 -19.31 -23.61
CA GLN A 959 -23.33 -18.99 -24.35
C GLN A 959 -22.31 -20.12 -24.12
N PRO A 960 -22.46 -21.28 -24.80
CA PRO A 960 -21.68 -22.47 -24.46
C PRO A 960 -20.16 -22.26 -24.53
N ASP A 961 -19.69 -21.56 -25.55
CA ASP A 961 -18.26 -21.28 -25.77
C ASP A 961 -17.67 -20.19 -24.86
N LEU A 962 -18.46 -19.59 -23.95
CA LEU A 962 -18.03 -18.43 -23.13
C LEU A 962 -16.69 -18.65 -22.41
N PHE A 963 -16.45 -19.85 -21.88
CA PHE A 963 -15.24 -20.16 -21.12
C PHE A 963 -14.14 -20.85 -21.96
N LYS A 964 -14.28 -20.88 -23.30
CA LYS A 964 -13.32 -21.52 -24.21
C LYS A 964 -11.89 -21.01 -24.01
N GLU A 965 -11.70 -19.71 -23.82
CA GLU A 965 -10.36 -19.12 -23.64
C GLU A 965 -9.67 -19.59 -22.34
N ILE A 966 -10.44 -19.84 -21.27
CA ILE A 966 -9.91 -20.43 -20.03
C ILE A 966 -9.47 -21.87 -20.27
N VAL A 967 -10.25 -22.64 -21.04
CA VAL A 967 -9.92 -24.04 -21.36
C VAL A 967 -8.72 -24.12 -22.29
N ASP A 968 -8.68 -23.32 -23.36
CA ASP A 968 -7.55 -23.26 -24.30
C ASP A 968 -6.25 -22.81 -23.60
N MET A 969 -6.34 -21.88 -22.64
CA MET A 969 -5.20 -21.52 -21.79
C MET A 969 -4.77 -22.71 -20.91
N LEU A 970 -5.69 -23.32 -20.16
CA LEU A 970 -5.40 -24.43 -19.27
C LEU A 970 -4.83 -25.67 -19.99
N MET A 971 -5.26 -25.93 -21.23
CA MET A 971 -4.83 -27.08 -22.03
C MET A 971 -3.50 -26.85 -22.78
N HIS A 972 -3.14 -25.62 -23.13
CA HIS A 972 -2.04 -25.35 -24.07
C HIS A 972 -1.01 -24.32 -23.60
N ASN A 973 -1.36 -23.39 -22.70
CA ASN A 973 -0.52 -22.25 -22.32
C ASN A 973 -0.42 -22.02 -20.79
N ASP A 974 -0.79 -23.01 -19.98
CA ASP A 974 -0.81 -22.95 -18.51
C ASP A 974 0.59 -22.87 -17.90
N ARG A 975 1.12 -21.65 -17.81
CA ARG A 975 2.41 -21.31 -17.19
C ARG A 975 2.50 -21.76 -15.72
N TYR A 976 1.35 -21.86 -15.04
CA TYR A 976 1.22 -22.02 -13.60
C TYR A 976 0.81 -23.45 -13.18
N LYS A 977 0.82 -24.37 -14.15
CA LYS A 977 0.79 -25.83 -13.95
C LYS A 977 -0.39 -26.28 -13.08
N CYS A 978 -1.56 -25.67 -13.30
CA CYS A 978 -2.78 -25.88 -12.52
C CYS A 978 -3.22 -27.35 -12.48
N PHE A 979 -2.99 -28.12 -13.56
CA PHE A 979 -3.35 -29.54 -13.59
C PHE A 979 -2.31 -30.44 -12.89
N ALA A 980 -1.07 -29.99 -12.75
CA ALA A 980 -0.03 -30.76 -12.07
C ALA A 980 -0.29 -30.88 -10.57
N ASP A 981 -0.68 -29.78 -9.92
CA ASP A 981 -1.00 -29.75 -8.49
C ASP A 981 -2.44 -30.23 -8.17
N TYR A 982 -3.33 -30.36 -9.17
CA TYR A 982 -4.74 -30.70 -8.96
C TYR A 982 -4.94 -31.98 -8.14
N GLU A 983 -4.22 -33.06 -8.47
CA GLU A 983 -4.42 -34.37 -7.83
C GLU A 983 -4.11 -34.33 -6.32
N ASP A 984 -3.06 -33.60 -5.93
CA ASP A 984 -2.63 -33.49 -4.55
C ASP A 984 -3.38 -32.40 -3.78
N TYR A 985 -3.85 -31.35 -4.46
CA TYR A 985 -4.78 -30.36 -3.90
C TYR A 985 -6.09 -31.03 -3.45
N ILE A 986 -6.70 -31.87 -4.28
CA ILE A 986 -7.91 -32.63 -3.93
C ILE A 986 -7.66 -33.57 -2.73
N LYS A 987 -6.54 -34.32 -2.71
CA LYS A 987 -6.16 -35.16 -1.56
C LYS A 987 -5.94 -34.34 -0.29
N CYS A 988 -5.38 -33.13 -0.40
CA CYS A 988 -5.19 -32.25 0.76
C CYS A 988 -6.53 -31.71 1.28
N GLN A 989 -7.43 -31.30 0.39
CA GLN A 989 -8.80 -30.92 0.76
C GLN A 989 -9.59 -32.07 1.40
N GLU A 990 -9.32 -33.33 1.04
CA GLU A 990 -9.85 -34.51 1.74
C GLU A 990 -9.29 -34.64 3.18
N ARG A 991 -8.00 -34.37 3.41
CA ARG A 991 -7.41 -34.29 4.76
C ARG A 991 -8.05 -33.19 5.61
N VAL A 992 -8.28 -32.01 5.03
CA VAL A 992 -9.02 -30.90 5.67
C VAL A 992 -10.43 -31.34 6.05
N ASN A 993 -11.18 -31.91 5.09
CA ASN A 993 -12.54 -32.42 5.32
C ASN A 993 -12.62 -33.51 6.40
N ALA A 994 -11.55 -34.27 6.61
CA ALA A 994 -11.44 -35.28 7.67
C ALA A 994 -11.13 -34.66 9.04
N LEU A 995 -10.19 -33.70 9.14
CA LEU A 995 -9.87 -33.04 10.40
C LEU A 995 -11.04 -32.19 10.92
N TYR A 996 -11.75 -31.47 10.04
CA TYR A 996 -12.87 -30.62 10.44
C TYR A 996 -14.04 -31.41 11.09
N LYS A 997 -14.13 -32.73 10.86
CA LYS A 997 -15.06 -33.64 11.57
C LYS A 997 -14.63 -33.95 13.01
N ASN A 998 -13.47 -33.49 13.47
CA ASN A 998 -12.99 -33.58 14.83
C ASN A 998 -12.66 -32.16 15.37
N PRO A 999 -13.67 -31.41 15.86
CA PRO A 999 -13.49 -30.01 16.25
C PRO A 999 -12.42 -29.78 17.31
N LYS A 1000 -12.20 -30.74 18.22
CA LYS A 1000 -11.19 -30.63 19.27
C LYS A 1000 -9.77 -30.61 18.72
N GLU A 1001 -9.44 -31.56 17.84
CA GLU A 1001 -8.10 -31.62 17.23
C GLU A 1001 -7.92 -30.55 16.14
N TRP A 1002 -9.01 -30.09 15.50
CA TRP A 1002 -8.99 -28.88 14.68
C TRP A 1002 -8.57 -27.65 15.49
N THR A 1003 -9.26 -27.35 16.60
CA THR A 1003 -8.98 -26.15 17.41
C THR A 1003 -7.60 -26.20 18.07
N LYS A 1004 -7.05 -27.37 18.39
CA LYS A 1004 -5.64 -27.50 18.81
C LYS A 1004 -4.65 -27.01 17.75
N LYS A 1005 -4.87 -27.36 16.47
CA LYS A 1005 -4.01 -26.89 15.38
C LYS A 1005 -4.18 -25.39 15.14
N VAL A 1006 -5.40 -24.86 15.35
CA VAL A 1006 -5.67 -23.41 15.37
C VAL A 1006 -4.86 -22.72 16.47
N ILE A 1007 -4.87 -23.24 17.70
CA ILE A 1007 -4.06 -22.70 18.82
C ILE A 1007 -2.56 -22.72 18.49
N HIS A 1008 -2.06 -23.81 17.88
CA HIS A 1008 -0.66 -23.85 17.42
C HIS A 1008 -0.32 -22.80 16.35
N ASN A 1009 -1.23 -22.50 15.42
CA ASN A 1009 -1.04 -21.46 14.41
C ASN A 1009 -1.02 -20.06 15.03
N ILE A 1010 -1.99 -19.73 15.90
CA ILE A 1010 -2.03 -18.45 16.64
C ILE A 1010 -0.74 -18.29 17.45
N ALA A 1011 -0.33 -19.32 18.19
CA ALA A 1011 0.87 -19.31 19.02
C ALA A 1011 2.20 -19.31 18.24
N GLY A 1012 2.18 -19.58 16.93
CA GLY A 1012 3.33 -19.44 16.02
C GLY A 1012 3.36 -18.12 15.25
N SER A 1013 2.36 -17.24 15.40
CA SER A 1013 2.21 -16.08 14.53
C SER A 1013 3.10 -14.86 14.88
N GLY A 1014 3.79 -14.87 16.04
CA GLY A 1014 4.58 -13.75 16.56
C GLY A 1014 5.66 -13.21 15.61
N LYS A 1015 6.43 -14.10 14.98
CA LYS A 1015 7.42 -13.80 13.93
C LYS A 1015 6.84 -12.93 12.82
N PHE A 1016 5.56 -13.06 12.53
CA PHE A 1016 4.86 -12.30 11.48
C PHE A 1016 4.25 -10.99 11.99
N SER A 1017 4.72 -10.40 13.09
CA SER A 1017 4.46 -8.99 13.36
C SER A 1017 5.27 -8.07 12.41
N SER A 1018 4.69 -6.97 11.94
CA SER A 1018 5.47 -5.93 11.25
C SER A 1018 6.47 -5.26 12.19
N ASP A 1019 6.21 -5.25 13.51
CA ASP A 1019 7.12 -4.72 14.54
C ASP A 1019 8.53 -5.36 14.40
N ARG A 1020 8.57 -6.69 14.21
CA ARG A 1020 9.78 -7.50 14.00
C ARG A 1020 10.42 -7.22 12.65
N THR A 1021 9.61 -7.04 11.60
CA THR A 1021 10.09 -6.97 10.21
C THR A 1021 11.15 -5.88 10.02
N ILE A 1022 10.92 -4.68 10.55
CA ILE A 1022 11.92 -3.62 10.42
C ILE A 1022 12.89 -3.58 11.60
N ALA A 1023 12.66 -4.30 12.71
CA ALA A 1023 13.65 -4.49 13.78
C ALA A 1023 14.98 -5.06 13.28
N GLN A 1024 14.92 -5.72 12.12
CA GLN A 1024 16.05 -6.20 11.34
C GLN A 1024 16.62 -5.11 10.40
N TYR A 1025 15.81 -4.58 9.46
CA TYR A 1025 16.22 -3.52 8.52
C TYR A 1025 16.88 -2.30 9.22
N ALA A 1026 16.36 -1.92 10.39
CA ALA A 1026 16.92 -0.93 11.30
C ALA A 1026 18.41 -1.06 11.55
N ARG A 1027 18.80 -2.24 12.01
CA ARG A 1027 20.12 -2.54 12.56
C ARG A 1027 21.05 -3.03 11.47
N GLU A 1028 20.50 -3.78 10.51
CA GLU A 1028 21.23 -4.56 9.52
C GLU A 1028 21.42 -3.83 8.17
N ILE A 1029 20.67 -2.73 7.91
CA ILE A 1029 20.77 -1.96 6.67
C ILE A 1029 20.91 -0.45 6.92
N TRP A 1030 20.11 0.18 7.81
CA TRP A 1030 20.09 1.65 7.95
C TRP A 1030 20.83 2.23 9.18
N GLY A 1031 21.30 1.37 10.11
CA GLY A 1031 22.12 1.71 11.27
C GLY A 1031 21.43 2.55 12.35
N VAL A 1032 20.34 2.06 12.95
CA VAL A 1032 19.49 2.81 13.90
C VAL A 1032 18.63 1.92 14.81
N GLU A 1033 18.07 2.47 15.91
CA GLU A 1033 17.50 1.69 17.04
C GLU A 1033 16.15 2.23 17.61
N PRO A 1034 15.17 1.35 17.97
CA PRO A 1034 13.91 1.65 18.67
C PRO A 1034 13.98 1.80 20.20
N THR A 1035 12.90 2.24 20.87
CA THR A 1035 12.81 2.28 22.35
C THR A 1035 11.38 2.30 22.95
N LEU A 1036 10.95 1.30 23.73
CA LEU A 1036 9.54 1.15 24.20
C LEU A 1036 8.97 2.21 25.20
N GLU A 1037 9.54 3.40 25.31
CA GLU A 1037 9.14 4.42 26.29
C GLU A 1037 7.75 5.05 26.01
N LYS A 1038 6.93 5.18 27.07
CA LYS A 1038 5.65 5.93 27.05
C LYS A 1038 5.88 7.44 27.12
N MET A 1039 4.91 8.25 26.66
CA MET A 1039 4.90 9.69 26.93
C MET A 1039 4.09 10.06 28.18
N PRO A 1040 4.44 11.19 28.84
CA PRO A 1040 3.64 11.77 29.93
C PRO A 1040 2.19 12.04 29.52
N ALA A 1041 1.28 11.88 30.47
CA ALA A 1041 -0.15 12.04 30.27
C ALA A 1041 -0.58 13.52 30.11
N PRO A 1042 -1.82 13.80 29.64
CA PRO A 1042 -2.27 15.18 29.41
C PRO A 1042 -2.41 16.09 30.64
N ASP A 1043 -2.51 15.50 31.81
CA ASP A 1043 -2.63 16.14 33.11
C ASP A 1043 -1.28 16.26 33.84
N GLU A 1044 -0.28 15.49 33.43
CA GLU A 1044 1.07 15.50 33.97
C GLU A 1044 1.91 16.69 33.45
N LYS A 1045 2.96 17.05 34.22
CA LYS A 1045 3.97 18.03 33.81
C LYS A 1045 5.14 17.34 33.09
N PRO A 1046 5.76 18.01 32.10
CA PRO A 1046 7.06 17.60 31.56
C PRO A 1046 8.20 17.85 32.57
#